data_AF-A0A0T5VMG4-F1
#
_entry.id   AF-A0A0T5VMG4-F1
#
_cell.length_a   1.000
_cell.length_b   1.000
_cell.length_c   1.000
_cell.angle_alpha   90.00
_cell.angle_beta   90.00
_cell.angle_gamma   90.00
#
_symmetry.space_group_name_H-M   'P 1'
#
loop_
_entity.id
_entity.type
_entity.pdbx_description
1 polymer ?
#
loop_
_entity_poly.entity_id
_entity_poly.type
_entity_poly.pdbx_seq_one_letter_code
_entity_poly.pdbx_strand_id
1 'polypeptide(L)'
;MILLKKLSLSVAFALMAIVTHAQNKQGIDIDASGVIRWEKDNKEAAFFGTNYTAPFAYGNRAILRRGVTAEQAIKDDVYHFSRLGLDAFRVHVWDQEISDAEGNLINNEHLRLFDFLLAELKKRKIKTLVTPIAFWGNGYPEKDENTGSFANKYGKDKSVVNEEAFKAQENYLKQFFKHKNPYTGLTYQQDVDILATEINNEPHHSGPKERATEYVNRMTAAIKSTGWTKPVFYNISESPWYADAIVKAAVQGHSFQWYPTGLVAGHTLQGNYLPNVARYKIPFDSIPAFKNRAKVVYEFDAGDVMAPIMYPAMARSFRAAGFQWATQFAYDPMATSYANTEYQTHYLNLAYTPSKAISMLIASKVFHQFGRLDTLNNGNTFGPFKIDYKNSLSEMNTAEEFYYTNNTTSKLINAKKLKHIAGVGRSKIVQYQGRGAYFIDQVASGVWRLEVMPDAIPIRDPFEKASPQKEVTKIIWSTLPIDIDLPDLGAGFTVKGLNQGNTFNSAAVEHRFSVSPGAYLLIKKNLKTNLNAQSISQHIALGEFVAPKASNEAIFVKHEALTTVSEDIALPINAQITGLGAKDSAFVQLNAANRWKNIPLEKNQEYQYHATIPAELVKNGVLKYQIIVHKANGDYITFPANVKGNPNAWDKLETESYQTYVAVKDAIVEIFNAGKDSKNINIYNPDWGNNKIEYVSEENPSVLNLKLSMGKPKTNQLMGFQSFFADKMTGRTAELNNLKTLVIKIKANTENTKIKIGLTDTDAHFFATEILVGKDFKLIEIPLNQLKNDAQLLLPRPYPGFLPLYYQSPSQAAFNLKHAEKLEVTFGYGNPTKPTHITIESIYLK
;
A
#
# COMPACT_ATOMS: atom_id res chain seq x y z
N MET A 1 4.62 50.12 -59.18
CA MET A 1 4.80 48.64 -59.13
C MET A 1 5.87 48.15 -58.14
N ILE A 2 6.82 48.97 -57.68
CA ILE A 2 7.90 48.53 -56.75
C ILE A 2 7.45 48.58 -55.27
N LEU A 3 6.50 49.45 -54.91
CA LEU A 3 5.97 49.53 -53.53
C LEU A 3 5.10 48.32 -53.12
N LEU A 4 4.30 47.76 -54.05
CA LEU A 4 3.46 46.60 -53.73
C LEU A 4 4.29 45.33 -53.48
N LYS A 5 5.42 45.12 -54.19
CA LYS A 5 6.28 43.94 -53.97
C LYS A 5 6.99 43.94 -52.62
N LYS A 6 7.32 45.12 -52.05
CA LYS A 6 7.94 45.21 -50.72
C LYS A 6 6.95 44.98 -49.57
N LEU A 7 5.68 45.35 -49.75
CA LEU A 7 4.63 45.11 -48.74
C LEU A 7 4.25 43.63 -48.66
N SER A 8 4.19 42.93 -49.81
CA SER A 8 3.89 41.49 -49.87
C SER A 8 5.00 40.62 -49.24
N LEU A 9 6.27 41.01 -49.39
CA LEU A 9 7.40 40.26 -48.82
C LEU A 9 7.53 40.46 -47.30
N SER A 10 7.17 41.65 -46.80
CA SER A 10 7.20 41.98 -45.37
C SER A 10 6.05 41.33 -44.59
N VAL A 11 4.87 41.21 -45.22
CA VAL A 11 3.71 40.49 -44.65
C VAL A 11 3.94 38.96 -44.68
N ALA A 12 4.62 38.43 -45.70
CA ALA A 12 5.01 37.02 -45.74
C ALA A 12 6.07 36.65 -44.69
N PHE A 13 7.04 37.54 -44.40
CA PHE A 13 8.00 37.34 -43.31
C PHE A 13 7.36 37.52 -41.92
N ALA A 14 6.40 38.43 -41.75
CA ALA A 14 5.64 38.57 -40.51
C ALA A 14 4.71 37.36 -40.26
N LEU A 15 4.10 36.79 -41.30
CA LEU A 15 3.31 35.56 -41.19
C LEU A 15 4.18 34.31 -40.97
N MET A 16 5.40 34.22 -41.52
CA MET A 16 6.35 33.14 -41.19
C MET A 16 6.93 33.26 -39.77
N ALA A 17 7.07 34.48 -39.23
CA ALA A 17 7.51 34.70 -37.85
C ALA A 17 6.42 34.39 -36.80
N ILE A 18 5.12 34.52 -37.16
CA ILE A 18 4.00 34.20 -36.26
C ILE A 18 3.67 32.69 -36.30
N VAL A 19 4.03 31.97 -37.37
CA VAL A 19 3.81 30.51 -37.48
C VAL A 19 4.96 29.68 -36.88
N THR A 20 6.08 30.30 -36.48
CA THR A 20 7.24 29.59 -35.90
C THR A 20 7.36 29.61 -34.37
N HIS A 21 6.41 30.22 -33.64
CA HIS A 21 6.41 30.23 -32.16
C HIS A 21 5.14 29.71 -31.49
N ALA A 22 4.28 29.01 -32.23
CA ALA A 22 3.37 28.05 -31.59
C ALA A 22 4.15 26.75 -31.24
N GLN A 23 5.22 26.88 -30.46
CA GLN A 23 5.74 25.73 -29.74
C GLN A 23 4.61 25.27 -28.82
N ASN A 24 4.13 24.05 -29.00
CA ASN A 24 3.29 23.39 -28.01
C ASN A 24 4.07 23.39 -26.68
N LYS A 25 3.79 24.38 -25.81
CA LYS A 25 4.41 24.48 -24.48
C LYS A 25 3.89 23.33 -23.62
N GLN A 26 4.62 22.22 -23.60
CA GLN A 26 4.23 20.99 -22.88
C GLN A 26 4.84 20.89 -21.48
N GLY A 27 5.60 21.90 -21.04
CA GLY A 27 6.23 21.94 -19.72
C GLY A 27 5.31 22.40 -18.60
N ILE A 28 5.91 22.57 -17.42
CA ILE A 28 5.28 23.14 -16.23
C ILE A 28 6.07 24.34 -15.74
N ASP A 29 5.34 25.30 -15.15
CA ASP A 29 5.90 26.43 -14.41
C ASP A 29 5.28 26.49 -13.00
N ILE A 30 5.92 27.22 -12.09
CA ILE A 30 5.41 27.47 -10.74
C ILE A 30 5.06 28.94 -10.62
N ASP A 31 3.77 29.23 -10.40
CA ASP A 31 3.32 30.60 -10.27
C ASP A 31 3.78 31.26 -8.95
N ALA A 32 3.53 32.56 -8.81
CA ALA A 32 3.92 33.32 -7.63
C ALA A 32 3.27 32.83 -6.32
N SER A 33 2.19 32.03 -6.40
CA SER A 33 1.50 31.42 -5.26
C SER A 33 1.94 29.96 -5.00
N GLY A 34 3.01 29.50 -5.66
CA GLY A 34 3.53 28.15 -5.52
C GLY A 34 2.66 27.08 -6.20
N VAL A 35 1.82 27.45 -7.16
CA VAL A 35 0.97 26.49 -7.90
C VAL A 35 1.72 25.98 -9.12
N ILE A 36 1.82 24.65 -9.26
CA ILE A 36 2.33 24.02 -10.48
C ILE A 36 1.29 24.19 -11.59
N ARG A 37 1.67 24.78 -12.73
CA ARG A 37 0.77 25.06 -13.86
C ARG A 37 1.32 24.53 -15.16
N TRP A 38 0.42 24.09 -16.02
CA TRP A 38 0.76 23.79 -17.41
C TRP A 38 1.13 25.07 -18.16
N GLU A 39 2.26 25.08 -18.86
CA GLU A 39 2.68 26.25 -19.63
C GLU A 39 1.74 26.57 -20.81
N LYS A 40 1.07 25.57 -21.38
CA LYS A 40 0.15 25.73 -22.53
C LYS A 40 -1.08 26.58 -22.23
N ASP A 41 -1.66 26.46 -21.04
CA ASP A 41 -2.98 27.01 -20.73
C ASP A 41 -3.11 27.57 -19.30
N ASN A 42 -2.00 27.59 -18.55
CA ASN A 42 -1.91 28.11 -17.18
C ASN A 42 -2.87 27.42 -16.19
N LYS A 43 -3.42 26.25 -16.52
CA LYS A 43 -4.25 25.48 -15.60
C LYS A 43 -3.39 24.80 -14.56
N GLU A 44 -3.97 24.57 -13.39
CA GLU A 44 -3.34 23.75 -12.36
C GLU A 44 -2.96 22.38 -12.95
N ALA A 45 -1.73 21.96 -12.73
CA ALA A 45 -1.27 20.62 -13.04
C ALA A 45 -1.26 19.77 -11.76
N ALA A 46 -1.71 18.52 -11.88
CA ALA A 46 -1.64 17.52 -10.83
C ALA A 46 -1.12 16.22 -11.45
N PHE A 47 -0.26 15.51 -10.73
CA PHE A 47 0.42 14.30 -11.18
C PHE A 47 0.40 13.25 -10.08
N PHE A 48 -0.04 12.02 -10.40
CA PHE A 48 -0.12 10.92 -9.43
C PHE A 48 0.47 9.63 -9.98
N GLY A 49 1.27 8.94 -9.17
CA GLY A 49 2.13 7.89 -9.69
C GLY A 49 2.82 7.01 -8.67
N THR A 50 3.91 6.39 -9.10
CA THR A 50 4.72 5.48 -8.28
C THR A 50 6.22 5.69 -8.52
N ASN A 51 7.02 5.13 -7.61
CA ASN A 51 8.44 4.87 -7.73
C ASN A 51 8.64 3.42 -8.16
N TYR A 52 9.71 3.18 -8.91
CA TYR A 52 10.04 1.86 -9.45
C TYR A 52 11.55 1.76 -9.66
N THR A 53 12.14 0.71 -9.11
CA THR A 53 13.59 0.61 -8.83
C THR A 53 14.28 -0.45 -9.69
N ALA A 54 13.58 -1.11 -10.63
CA ALA A 54 14.13 -2.18 -11.46
C ALA A 54 15.45 -1.87 -12.20
N PRO A 55 15.78 -0.62 -12.58
CA PRO A 55 17.09 -0.32 -13.14
C PRO A 55 18.26 -0.46 -12.15
N PHE A 56 18.02 -0.47 -10.84
CA PHE A 56 19.03 -0.28 -9.79
C PHE A 56 18.96 -1.34 -8.68
N ALA A 57 20.03 -1.41 -7.89
CA ALA A 57 20.09 -2.07 -6.59
C ALA A 57 19.52 -3.51 -6.56
N TYR A 58 18.90 -3.88 -5.43
CA TYR A 58 18.33 -5.22 -5.25
C TYR A 58 17.26 -5.56 -6.29
N GLY A 59 16.36 -4.63 -6.64
CA GLY A 59 15.30 -4.85 -7.61
C GLY A 59 15.84 -5.40 -8.93
N ASN A 60 16.90 -4.78 -9.47
CA ASN A 60 17.57 -5.25 -10.67
C ASN A 60 18.12 -6.69 -10.52
N ARG A 61 18.91 -6.92 -9.46
CA ARG A 61 19.52 -8.24 -9.20
C ARG A 61 18.45 -9.32 -9.02
N ALA A 62 17.36 -9.00 -8.33
CA ALA A 62 16.27 -9.92 -8.05
C ALA A 62 15.51 -10.31 -9.33
N ILE A 63 15.23 -9.36 -10.22
CA ILE A 63 14.62 -9.63 -11.53
C ILE A 63 15.49 -10.58 -12.36
N LEU A 64 16.80 -10.29 -12.48
CA LEU A 64 17.72 -11.12 -13.26
C LEU A 64 17.82 -12.56 -12.74
N ARG A 65 17.80 -12.76 -11.41
CA ARG A 65 17.79 -14.09 -10.78
C ARG A 65 16.52 -14.91 -11.10
N ARG A 66 15.44 -14.28 -11.58
CA ARG A 66 14.23 -14.96 -12.07
C ARG A 66 14.32 -15.37 -13.54
N GLY A 67 15.44 -15.10 -14.22
CA GLY A 67 15.62 -15.37 -15.64
C GLY A 67 14.81 -14.41 -16.53
N VAL A 68 14.39 -13.26 -16.00
CA VAL A 68 13.70 -12.19 -16.74
C VAL A 68 14.69 -11.07 -16.97
N THR A 69 14.71 -10.49 -18.18
CA THR A 69 15.55 -9.32 -18.45
C THR A 69 14.95 -8.08 -17.79
N ALA A 70 15.80 -7.17 -17.31
CA ALA A 70 15.32 -5.92 -16.71
C ALA A 70 14.46 -5.09 -17.68
N GLU A 71 14.80 -5.05 -18.97
CA GLU A 71 13.98 -4.37 -19.98
C GLU A 71 12.58 -4.98 -20.12
N GLN A 72 12.45 -6.31 -20.05
CA GLN A 72 11.12 -6.94 -20.13
C GLN A 72 10.29 -6.61 -18.88
N ALA A 73 10.90 -6.71 -17.69
CA ALA A 73 10.22 -6.31 -16.45
C ALA A 73 9.78 -4.84 -16.48
N ILE A 74 10.64 -3.93 -16.96
CA ILE A 74 10.30 -2.51 -17.15
C ILE A 74 9.09 -2.34 -18.09
N LYS A 75 9.08 -3.00 -19.26
CA LYS A 75 7.95 -2.92 -20.21
C LYS A 75 6.65 -3.41 -19.57
N ASP A 76 6.73 -4.54 -18.88
CA ASP A 76 5.60 -5.20 -18.23
C ASP A 76 4.99 -4.33 -17.13
N ASP A 77 5.82 -3.78 -16.25
CA ASP A 77 5.37 -2.96 -15.13
C ASP A 77 4.90 -1.56 -15.60
N VAL A 78 5.54 -0.96 -16.62
CA VAL A 78 5.07 0.31 -17.22
C VAL A 78 3.71 0.14 -17.92
N TYR A 79 3.43 -1.02 -18.50
CA TYR A 79 2.08 -1.34 -18.96
C TYR A 79 1.07 -1.29 -17.81
N HIS A 80 1.39 -1.91 -16.66
CA HIS A 80 0.54 -1.83 -15.47
C HIS A 80 0.35 -0.39 -14.97
N PHE A 81 1.39 0.45 -14.99
CA PHE A 81 1.26 1.86 -14.59
C PHE A 81 0.22 2.59 -15.44
N SER A 82 0.24 2.34 -16.75
CA SER A 82 -0.75 2.90 -17.68
C SER A 82 -2.16 2.40 -17.39
N ARG A 83 -2.34 1.10 -17.09
CA ARG A 83 -3.65 0.52 -16.71
C ARG A 83 -4.18 1.08 -15.39
N LEU A 84 -3.30 1.40 -14.45
CA LEU A 84 -3.63 2.01 -13.17
C LEU A 84 -3.89 3.52 -13.26
N GLY A 85 -3.89 4.11 -14.46
CA GLY A 85 -4.14 5.53 -14.65
C GLY A 85 -3.09 6.42 -13.98
N LEU A 86 -1.87 5.92 -13.84
CA LEU A 86 -0.75 6.71 -13.34
C LEU A 86 -0.25 7.62 -14.47
N ASP A 87 0.04 8.86 -14.13
CA ASP A 87 0.60 9.85 -15.05
C ASP A 87 1.88 10.49 -14.51
N ALA A 88 2.34 10.04 -13.34
CA ALA A 88 3.58 10.46 -12.71
C ALA A 88 4.54 9.28 -12.46
N PHE A 89 5.82 9.56 -12.56
CA PHE A 89 6.90 8.68 -12.14
C PHE A 89 7.97 9.51 -11.45
N ARG A 90 8.49 8.99 -10.36
CA ARG A 90 9.67 9.53 -9.68
C ARG A 90 10.44 8.34 -9.17
N VAL A 91 11.77 8.34 -9.28
CA VAL A 91 12.62 7.47 -8.46
C VAL A 91 13.92 8.21 -8.19
N HIS A 92 14.50 7.94 -7.04
CA HIS A 92 15.90 8.28 -6.81
C HIS A 92 16.80 7.36 -7.63
N VAL A 93 17.77 7.96 -8.30
CA VAL A 93 18.83 7.24 -9.00
C VAL A 93 19.87 6.84 -7.97
N TRP A 94 20.30 5.57 -7.99
CA TRP A 94 21.45 5.12 -7.20
C TRP A 94 22.72 5.68 -7.83
N ASP A 95 23.04 6.94 -7.50
CA ASP A 95 24.22 7.64 -7.98
C ASP A 95 25.50 6.82 -7.77
N GLN A 96 25.54 6.01 -6.71
CA GLN A 96 26.66 5.11 -6.46
C GLN A 96 26.89 4.07 -7.56
N GLU A 97 25.84 3.61 -8.24
CA GLU A 97 25.94 2.58 -9.27
C GLU A 97 26.34 3.18 -10.62
N ILE A 98 26.37 4.52 -10.75
CA ILE A 98 26.62 5.22 -12.02
C ILE A 98 27.60 6.38 -11.88
N SER A 99 28.41 6.43 -10.81
CA SER A 99 29.44 7.46 -10.63
C SER A 99 30.69 6.96 -9.91
N ASP A 100 31.81 7.66 -10.11
CA ASP A 100 33.04 7.45 -9.35
C ASP A 100 33.18 8.42 -8.14
N ALA A 101 34.30 8.34 -7.42
CA ALA A 101 34.58 9.13 -6.22
C ALA A 101 34.67 10.65 -6.48
N GLU A 102 35.05 11.04 -7.70
CA GLU A 102 35.15 12.42 -8.16
C GLU A 102 33.84 12.92 -8.81
N GLY A 103 32.82 12.06 -8.89
CA GLY A 103 31.52 12.37 -9.47
C GLY A 103 31.52 12.39 -11.00
N ASN A 104 32.41 11.66 -11.66
CA ASN A 104 32.26 11.44 -13.10
C ASN A 104 31.11 10.45 -13.34
N LEU A 105 30.26 10.77 -14.33
CA LEU A 105 29.16 9.88 -14.73
C LEU A 105 29.72 8.66 -15.44
N ILE A 106 29.34 7.48 -14.99
CA ILE A 106 29.73 6.21 -15.59
C ILE A 106 28.61 5.74 -16.50
N ASN A 107 28.90 5.63 -17.80
CA ASN A 107 27.97 5.06 -18.78
C ASN A 107 28.02 3.53 -18.70
N ASN A 108 27.05 2.94 -18.00
CA ASN A 108 26.95 1.50 -17.78
C ASN A 108 25.51 0.99 -17.97
N GLU A 109 25.31 -0.29 -17.63
CA GLU A 109 24.02 -0.96 -17.75
C GLU A 109 22.90 -0.30 -16.92
N HIS A 110 23.19 0.18 -15.71
CA HIS A 110 22.19 0.82 -14.85
C HIS A 110 21.71 2.15 -15.43
N LEU A 111 22.63 2.99 -15.92
CA LEU A 111 22.27 4.23 -16.61
C LEU A 111 21.45 3.95 -17.89
N ARG A 112 21.87 2.94 -18.67
CA ARG A 112 21.15 2.50 -19.87
C ARG A 112 19.73 2.01 -19.56
N LEU A 113 19.55 1.24 -18.48
CA LEU A 113 18.24 0.74 -18.05
C LEU A 113 17.35 1.86 -17.51
N PHE A 114 17.92 2.85 -16.82
CA PHE A 114 17.18 4.05 -16.42
C PHE A 114 16.71 4.85 -17.64
N ASP A 115 17.58 5.04 -18.63
CA ASP A 115 17.21 5.65 -19.90
C ASP A 115 16.10 4.89 -20.64
N PHE A 116 16.18 3.56 -20.62
CA PHE A 116 15.16 2.69 -21.20
C PHE A 116 13.82 2.85 -20.49
N LEU A 117 13.81 2.87 -19.15
CA LEU A 117 12.61 3.14 -18.34
C LEU A 117 11.98 4.49 -18.69
N LEU A 118 12.76 5.57 -18.77
CA LEU A 118 12.26 6.89 -19.16
C LEU A 118 11.61 6.87 -20.55
N ALA A 119 12.20 6.13 -21.50
CA ALA A 119 11.64 5.99 -22.84
C ALA A 119 10.31 5.20 -22.86
N GLU A 120 10.18 4.15 -22.05
CA GLU A 120 8.91 3.40 -21.92
C GLU A 120 7.81 4.23 -21.24
N LEU A 121 8.13 4.96 -20.17
CA LEU A 121 7.21 5.87 -19.50
C LEU A 121 6.69 6.95 -20.47
N LYS A 122 7.59 7.51 -21.29
CA LYS A 122 7.27 8.50 -22.34
C LYS A 122 6.25 7.96 -23.34
N LYS A 123 6.38 6.70 -23.78
CA LYS A 123 5.41 6.06 -24.71
C LYS A 123 4.00 6.01 -24.12
N ARG A 124 3.88 5.93 -22.80
CA ARG A 124 2.59 5.89 -22.06
C ARG A 124 2.13 7.26 -21.57
N LYS A 125 2.85 8.33 -21.91
CA LYS A 125 2.60 9.71 -21.45
C LYS A 125 2.70 9.90 -19.94
N ILE A 126 3.49 9.06 -19.28
CA ILE A 126 3.80 9.17 -17.85
C ILE A 126 4.94 10.18 -17.68
N LYS A 127 4.69 11.23 -16.90
CA LYS A 127 5.61 12.34 -16.68
C LYS A 127 6.59 12.01 -15.56
N THR A 128 7.81 12.51 -15.69
CA THR A 128 8.89 12.17 -14.74
C THR A 128 9.33 13.38 -13.92
N LEU A 129 9.53 13.16 -12.62
CA LEU A 129 10.36 13.98 -11.75
C LEU A 129 11.62 13.17 -11.43
N VAL A 130 12.79 13.62 -11.90
CA VAL A 130 14.05 12.89 -11.69
C VAL A 130 14.72 13.32 -10.39
N THR A 131 15.13 12.36 -9.57
CA THR A 131 15.96 12.59 -8.37
C THR A 131 17.34 11.94 -8.57
N PRO A 132 18.38 12.68 -8.95
CA PRO A 132 19.62 12.09 -9.46
C PRO A 132 20.57 11.54 -8.40
N ILE A 133 20.36 11.83 -7.11
CA ILE A 133 21.25 11.47 -6.00
C ILE A 133 20.44 10.79 -4.89
N ALA A 134 20.92 9.65 -4.39
CA ALA A 134 20.36 8.93 -3.25
C ALA A 134 21.27 8.99 -2.01
N PHE A 135 22.60 9.04 -2.14
CA PHE A 135 23.60 9.04 -1.05
C PHE A 135 23.85 7.72 -0.28
N TRP A 136 22.87 6.83 -0.16
CA TRP A 136 23.02 5.58 0.62
C TRP A 136 23.18 4.36 -0.28
N GLY A 137 23.55 3.22 0.31
CA GLY A 137 23.93 1.98 -0.35
C GLY A 137 22.88 1.29 -1.25
N ASN A 138 23.33 0.36 -2.09
CA ASN A 138 22.52 -0.42 -3.04
C ASN A 138 22.16 -1.83 -2.54
N GLY A 139 22.40 -2.09 -1.25
CA GLY A 139 22.34 -3.41 -0.65
C GLY A 139 20.93 -3.84 -0.32
N TYR A 140 20.13 -2.99 0.34
CA TYR A 140 18.89 -3.42 0.99
C TYR A 140 17.98 -4.29 0.09
N PRO A 141 17.51 -5.46 0.57
CA PRO A 141 17.71 -6.05 1.90
C PRO A 141 19.01 -6.88 2.05
N GLU A 142 19.87 -6.89 1.03
CA GLU A 142 21.21 -7.49 1.04
C GLU A 142 22.26 -6.51 1.60
N LYS A 143 23.54 -6.93 1.59
CA LYS A 143 24.65 -6.06 1.97
C LYS A 143 24.97 -5.09 0.84
N ASP A 144 25.37 -3.87 1.21
CA ASP A 144 25.84 -2.87 0.25
C ASP A 144 27.12 -3.34 -0.46
N GLU A 145 27.21 -3.02 -1.74
CA GLU A 145 28.43 -3.17 -2.53
C GLU A 145 29.29 -1.91 -2.41
N ASN A 146 30.61 -2.07 -2.47
CA ASN A 146 31.51 -0.92 -2.59
C ASN A 146 31.74 -0.63 -4.08
N THR A 147 31.00 0.35 -4.60
CA THR A 147 31.07 0.79 -6.00
C THR A 147 32.19 1.80 -6.26
N GLY A 148 32.84 2.32 -5.21
CA GLY A 148 33.90 3.34 -5.34
C GLY A 148 33.39 4.74 -5.67
N SER A 149 32.08 4.96 -5.58
CA SER A 149 31.43 6.26 -5.86
C SER A 149 31.64 7.31 -4.78
N PHE A 150 31.29 8.57 -5.08
CA PHE A 150 31.31 9.64 -4.08
C PHE A 150 30.32 9.37 -2.93
N ALA A 151 29.16 8.75 -3.20
CA ALA A 151 28.22 8.33 -2.15
C ALA A 151 28.83 7.29 -1.22
N ASN A 152 29.58 6.30 -1.72
CA ASN A 152 30.30 5.36 -0.84
C ASN A 152 31.42 6.04 -0.04
N LYS A 153 32.14 7.00 -0.66
CA LYS A 153 33.24 7.71 -0.01
C LYS A 153 32.78 8.59 1.16
N TYR A 154 31.70 9.34 0.97
CA TYR A 154 31.26 10.35 1.94
C TYR A 154 30.06 9.89 2.78
N GLY A 155 29.18 9.04 2.25
CA GLY A 155 27.91 8.68 2.86
C GLY A 155 26.93 9.85 2.96
N LYS A 156 25.72 9.57 3.46
CA LYS A 156 24.60 10.54 3.56
C LYS A 156 24.98 11.83 4.30
N ASP A 157 25.49 11.70 5.53
CA ASP A 157 25.72 12.85 6.40
C ASP A 157 26.83 13.78 5.89
N LYS A 158 27.97 13.21 5.45
CA LYS A 158 29.11 14.04 5.01
C LYS A 158 28.87 14.64 3.63
N SER A 159 28.01 14.03 2.81
CA SER A 159 27.70 14.52 1.46
C SER A 159 27.03 15.90 1.46
N VAL A 160 26.36 16.29 2.55
CA VAL A 160 25.66 17.58 2.65
C VAL A 160 26.41 18.63 3.50
N VAL A 161 27.67 18.34 3.89
CA VAL A 161 28.53 19.30 4.60
C VAL A 161 29.94 19.44 4.02
N ASN A 162 30.54 18.37 3.52
CA ASN A 162 31.94 18.35 3.08
C ASN A 162 32.11 19.03 1.70
N GLU A 163 33.08 19.95 1.61
CA GLU A 163 33.41 20.67 0.38
C GLU A 163 33.82 19.76 -0.79
N GLU A 164 34.59 18.70 -0.54
CA GLU A 164 34.99 17.77 -1.61
C GLU A 164 33.78 16.97 -2.12
N ALA A 165 32.85 16.63 -1.24
CA ALA A 165 31.61 15.97 -1.62
C ALA A 165 30.73 16.89 -2.46
N PHE A 166 30.70 18.20 -2.17
CA PHE A 166 29.95 19.18 -2.97
C PHE A 166 30.51 19.24 -4.39
N LYS A 167 31.84 19.30 -4.53
CA LYS A 167 32.50 19.32 -5.84
C LYS A 167 32.21 18.07 -6.67
N ALA A 168 32.25 16.88 -6.04
CA ALA A 168 31.90 15.64 -6.72
C ALA A 168 30.43 15.64 -7.21
N GLN A 169 29.49 16.05 -6.36
CA GLN A 169 28.08 16.15 -6.74
C GLN A 169 27.83 17.19 -7.83
N GLU A 170 28.49 18.35 -7.78
CA GLU A 170 28.40 19.35 -8.85
C GLU A 170 28.90 18.81 -10.19
N ASN A 171 30.02 18.07 -10.18
CA ASN A 171 30.57 17.42 -11.37
C ASN A 171 29.58 16.41 -11.93
N TYR A 172 29.05 15.54 -11.08
CA TYR A 172 28.07 14.52 -11.44
C TYR A 172 26.80 15.12 -12.02
N LEU A 173 26.18 16.10 -11.34
CA LEU A 173 24.95 16.75 -11.82
C LEU A 173 25.15 17.42 -13.18
N LYS A 174 26.29 18.08 -13.41
CA LYS A 174 26.60 18.70 -14.70
C LYS A 174 26.67 17.69 -15.84
N GLN A 175 27.23 16.50 -15.58
CA GLN A 175 27.34 15.43 -16.57
C GLN A 175 25.99 14.73 -16.76
N PHE A 176 25.30 14.38 -15.67
CA PHE A 176 24.01 13.69 -15.66
C PHE A 176 22.93 14.43 -16.47
N PHE A 177 22.76 15.75 -16.27
CA PHE A 177 21.74 16.50 -17.02
C PHE A 177 22.11 16.78 -18.49
N LYS A 178 23.39 16.67 -18.84
CA LYS A 178 23.88 16.76 -20.23
C LYS A 178 23.89 15.40 -20.95
N HIS A 179 23.75 14.30 -20.21
CA HIS A 179 23.66 12.97 -20.77
C HIS A 179 22.53 12.89 -21.79
N LYS A 180 22.79 12.17 -22.89
CA LYS A 180 21.83 11.97 -23.98
C LYS A 180 21.30 10.55 -23.87
N ASN A 181 20.02 10.43 -23.56
CA ASN A 181 19.34 9.15 -23.51
C ASN A 181 19.39 8.49 -24.91
N PRO A 182 19.95 7.28 -25.06
CA PRO A 182 20.14 6.64 -26.36
C PRO A 182 18.82 6.19 -27.01
N TYR A 183 17.74 6.02 -26.23
CA TYR A 183 16.43 5.59 -26.71
C TYR A 183 15.55 6.73 -27.21
N THR A 184 15.67 7.91 -26.60
CA THR A 184 14.91 9.10 -27.02
C THR A 184 15.71 10.03 -27.91
N GLY A 185 17.05 9.94 -27.86
CA GLY A 185 17.95 10.87 -28.54
C GLY A 185 17.91 12.29 -27.95
N LEU A 186 17.36 12.47 -26.75
CA LEU A 186 17.24 13.76 -26.07
C LEU A 186 18.12 13.78 -24.83
N THR A 187 18.63 14.95 -24.47
CA THR A 187 19.12 15.16 -23.11
C THR A 187 17.95 15.25 -22.13
N TYR A 188 18.20 15.01 -20.84
CA TYR A 188 17.11 15.15 -19.84
C TYR A 188 16.52 16.56 -19.77
N GLN A 189 17.34 17.57 -20.07
CA GLN A 189 16.88 18.94 -20.24
C GLN A 189 15.90 19.08 -21.42
N GLN A 190 16.22 18.47 -22.58
CA GLN A 190 15.41 18.55 -23.79
C GLN A 190 14.13 17.70 -23.74
N ASP A 191 14.11 16.63 -22.94
CA ASP A 191 12.95 15.75 -22.85
C ASP A 191 11.78 16.43 -22.12
N VAL A 192 10.75 16.81 -22.86
CA VAL A 192 9.55 17.49 -22.34
C VAL A 192 8.68 16.62 -21.42
N ASP A 193 8.91 15.31 -21.36
CA ASP A 193 8.22 14.41 -20.44
C ASP A 193 8.93 14.30 -19.08
N ILE A 194 10.17 14.78 -18.98
CA ILE A 194 10.81 15.05 -17.69
C ILE A 194 10.44 16.48 -17.28
N LEU A 195 9.55 16.63 -16.31
CA LEU A 195 8.93 17.91 -15.98
C LEU A 195 9.69 18.70 -14.91
N ALA A 196 10.39 18.00 -14.02
CA ALA A 196 11.10 18.63 -12.91
C ALA A 196 12.22 17.72 -12.40
N THR A 197 13.04 18.26 -11.50
CA THR A 197 14.00 17.48 -10.74
C THR A 197 13.93 17.84 -9.26
N GLU A 198 14.12 16.85 -8.40
CA GLU A 198 14.47 17.02 -7.00
C GLU A 198 15.97 16.73 -6.88
N ILE A 199 16.75 17.58 -6.21
CA ILE A 199 18.22 17.46 -6.22
C ILE A 199 18.72 16.11 -5.69
N ASN A 200 18.14 15.65 -4.58
CA ASN A 200 18.58 14.44 -3.90
C ASN A 200 17.44 13.83 -3.06
N ASN A 201 17.59 12.55 -2.74
CA ASN A 201 16.67 11.84 -1.88
C ASN A 201 17.05 12.04 -0.40
N GLU A 202 16.07 12.38 0.44
CA GLU A 202 16.19 12.46 1.90
C GLU A 202 17.53 13.02 2.45
N PRO A 203 17.96 14.25 2.16
CA PRO A 203 19.21 14.80 2.69
C PRO A 203 19.15 14.95 4.23
N HIS A 204 20.19 14.49 4.93
CA HIS A 204 20.31 14.62 6.38
C HIS A 204 21.30 15.72 6.77
N HIS A 205 20.77 16.93 6.99
CA HIS A 205 21.60 18.10 7.30
C HIS A 205 22.11 18.09 8.74
N SER A 206 23.35 18.55 8.91
CA SER A 206 23.99 18.80 10.20
C SER A 206 24.84 20.08 10.15
N GLY A 207 25.24 20.61 11.31
CA GLY A 207 26.05 21.83 11.38
C GLY A 207 25.28 23.13 11.11
N PRO A 208 25.97 24.23 10.75
CA PRO A 208 25.37 25.54 10.54
C PRO A 208 24.31 25.57 9.44
N LYS A 209 23.22 26.32 9.67
CA LYS A 209 22.10 26.44 8.73
C LYS A 209 22.51 27.09 7.41
N GLU A 210 23.45 28.03 7.45
CA GLU A 210 23.98 28.73 6.28
C GLU A 210 24.64 27.75 5.30
N ARG A 211 25.31 26.71 5.81
CA ARG A 211 25.93 25.68 4.99
C ARG A 211 24.89 24.82 4.26
N ALA A 212 23.74 24.55 4.90
CA ALA A 212 22.63 23.87 4.25
C ALA A 212 22.09 24.73 3.08
N THR A 213 21.85 26.03 3.29
CA THR A 213 21.41 26.93 2.20
C THR A 213 22.45 27.00 1.07
N GLU A 214 23.74 27.11 1.40
CA GLU A 214 24.84 27.12 0.43
C GLU A 214 24.85 25.85 -0.43
N TYR A 215 24.78 24.67 0.22
CA TYR A 215 24.75 23.38 -0.46
C TYR A 215 23.62 23.31 -1.50
N VAL A 216 22.38 23.62 -1.08
CA VAL A 216 21.23 23.58 -2.00
C VAL A 216 21.42 24.54 -3.17
N ASN A 217 21.92 25.74 -2.91
CA ASN A 217 22.18 26.73 -3.96
C ASN A 217 23.25 26.28 -4.95
N ARG A 218 24.32 25.63 -4.47
CA ARG A 218 25.40 25.12 -5.33
C ARG A 218 24.93 23.97 -6.21
N MET A 219 24.19 23.01 -5.66
CA MET A 219 23.61 21.92 -6.45
C MET A 219 22.61 22.47 -7.48
N THR A 220 21.77 23.43 -7.09
CA THR A 220 20.84 24.11 -8.01
C THR A 220 21.58 24.83 -9.13
N ALA A 221 22.68 25.52 -8.82
CA ALA A 221 23.50 26.21 -9.81
C ALA A 221 24.18 25.23 -10.77
N ALA A 222 24.67 24.08 -10.29
CA ALA A 222 25.24 23.02 -11.13
C ALA A 222 24.19 22.50 -12.14
N ILE A 223 22.97 22.20 -11.68
CA ILE A 223 21.86 21.78 -12.54
C ILE A 223 21.54 22.87 -13.57
N LYS A 224 21.32 24.13 -13.15
CA LYS A 224 21.00 25.25 -14.04
C LYS A 224 22.10 25.52 -15.08
N SER A 225 23.38 25.30 -14.74
CA SER A 225 24.51 25.48 -15.67
C SER A 225 24.46 24.54 -16.89
N THR A 226 23.64 23.48 -16.85
CA THR A 226 23.42 22.59 -18.00
C THR A 226 22.39 23.11 -19.00
N GLY A 227 21.76 24.25 -18.71
CA GLY A 227 20.63 24.78 -19.47
C GLY A 227 19.26 24.39 -18.90
N TRP A 228 19.21 23.72 -17.75
CA TRP A 228 17.96 23.33 -17.09
C TRP A 228 17.12 24.56 -16.70
N THR A 229 15.97 24.71 -17.35
CA THR A 229 15.00 25.80 -17.10
C THR A 229 13.78 25.36 -16.30
N LYS A 230 13.58 24.06 -16.13
CA LYS A 230 12.40 23.47 -15.49
C LYS A 230 12.49 23.61 -13.96
N PRO A 231 11.39 23.43 -13.21
CA PRO A 231 11.40 23.47 -11.76
C PRO A 231 12.44 22.56 -11.10
N VAL A 232 13.09 23.07 -10.04
CA VAL A 232 13.98 22.34 -9.14
C VAL A 232 13.35 22.30 -7.76
N PHE A 233 13.32 21.10 -7.17
CA PHE A 233 12.79 20.79 -5.85
C PHE A 233 13.91 20.37 -4.89
N TYR A 234 13.67 20.55 -3.59
CA TYR A 234 14.55 20.04 -2.54
C TYR A 234 13.74 19.52 -1.36
N ASN A 235 14.15 18.38 -0.82
CA ASN A 235 13.49 17.75 0.31
C ASN A 235 13.64 18.58 1.59
N ILE A 236 12.49 18.83 2.23
CA ILE A 236 12.41 19.66 3.44
C ILE A 236 11.95 18.85 4.66
N SER A 237 11.32 17.70 4.44
CA SER A 237 10.69 16.89 5.48
C SER A 237 11.65 15.96 6.21
N GLU A 238 12.81 15.64 5.61
CA GLU A 238 13.84 14.82 6.26
C GLU A 238 14.51 15.57 7.42
N SER A 239 14.76 16.86 7.22
CA SER A 239 15.49 17.71 8.17
C SER A 239 14.63 18.91 8.57
N PRO A 240 13.48 18.73 9.25
CA PRO A 240 12.50 19.81 9.49
C PRO A 240 13.06 20.96 10.34
N TRP A 241 14.10 20.72 11.14
CA TRP A 241 14.80 21.77 11.90
C TRP A 241 15.52 22.80 11.00
N TYR A 242 15.88 22.41 9.78
CA TYR A 242 16.53 23.26 8.77
C TYR A 242 15.52 23.94 7.83
N ALA A 243 14.21 23.82 8.05
CA ALA A 243 13.19 24.30 7.11
C ALA A 243 13.36 25.77 6.71
N ASP A 244 13.73 26.66 7.63
CA ASP A 244 13.98 28.09 7.34
C ASP A 244 15.21 28.31 6.44
N ALA A 245 16.24 27.48 6.59
CA ALA A 245 17.43 27.51 5.74
C ALA A 245 17.14 26.98 4.34
N ILE A 246 16.36 25.90 4.25
CA ILE A 246 15.96 25.29 2.98
C ILE A 246 15.00 26.18 2.20
N VAL A 247 14.04 26.84 2.86
CA VAL A 247 13.11 27.78 2.21
C VAL A 247 13.83 28.99 1.61
N LYS A 248 14.98 29.41 2.17
CA LYS A 248 15.82 30.49 1.61
C LYS A 248 16.57 30.10 0.34
N ALA A 249 16.73 28.80 0.06
CA ALA A 249 17.47 28.34 -1.10
C ALA A 249 16.75 28.64 -2.43
N ALA A 250 17.51 28.65 -3.52
CA ALA A 250 17.10 29.08 -4.86
C ALA A 250 16.35 28.00 -5.67
N VAL A 251 15.54 27.18 -4.98
CA VAL A 251 14.65 26.16 -5.55
C VAL A 251 13.23 26.69 -5.68
N GLN A 252 12.39 26.10 -6.53
CA GLN A 252 11.02 26.57 -6.77
C GLN A 252 9.97 25.82 -5.92
N GLY A 253 10.31 24.68 -5.35
CA GLY A 253 9.43 23.93 -4.47
C GLY A 253 10.16 22.99 -3.53
N HIS A 254 9.38 22.31 -2.70
CA HIS A 254 9.88 21.37 -1.72
C HIS A 254 9.16 20.02 -1.81
N SER A 255 9.91 18.97 -1.52
CA SER A 255 9.43 17.58 -1.55
C SER A 255 9.26 17.01 -0.14
N PHE A 256 8.30 16.09 -0.03
CA PHE A 256 7.78 15.53 1.21
C PHE A 256 7.63 14.01 1.15
N GLN A 257 7.77 13.30 2.28
CA GLN A 257 7.41 11.89 2.41
C GLN A 257 6.25 11.64 3.37
N TRP A 258 5.57 10.50 3.23
CA TRP A 258 4.57 10.06 4.20
C TRP A 258 4.51 8.53 4.38
N TYR A 259 4.94 8.07 5.55
CA TYR A 259 4.75 6.69 6.02
C TYR A 259 3.86 6.71 7.30
N PRO A 260 2.54 6.89 7.15
CA PRO A 260 1.57 7.09 8.24
C PRO A 260 1.46 5.92 9.21
N THR A 261 1.83 4.72 8.78
CA THR A 261 1.75 3.47 9.55
C THR A 261 3.13 2.91 9.90
N GLY A 262 4.18 3.73 9.82
CA GLY A 262 5.56 3.24 9.94
C GLY A 262 5.93 2.31 8.80
N LEU A 263 7.02 1.56 8.98
CA LEU A 263 7.53 0.58 8.03
C LEU A 263 8.06 -0.63 8.80
N VAL A 264 8.07 -1.79 8.16
CA VAL A 264 8.71 -3.02 8.65
C VAL A 264 8.11 -3.51 9.99
N ALA A 265 6.79 -3.52 10.10
CA ALA A 265 6.07 -4.12 11.23
C ALA A 265 6.33 -5.63 11.38
N GLY A 266 6.74 -6.29 10.29
CA GLY A 266 7.02 -7.73 10.28
C GLY A 266 5.78 -8.62 10.24
N HIS A 267 4.59 -8.01 10.10
CA HIS A 267 3.28 -8.64 9.98
C HIS A 267 2.29 -7.66 9.36
N THR A 268 1.17 -8.16 8.85
CA THR A 268 0.06 -7.34 8.37
C THR A 268 -0.57 -6.58 9.53
N LEU A 269 -0.61 -5.25 9.43
CA LEU A 269 -1.30 -4.40 10.38
C LEU A 269 -2.83 -4.53 10.24
N GLN A 270 -3.48 -4.93 11.32
CA GLN A 270 -4.94 -5.14 11.39
C GLN A 270 -5.66 -3.96 12.07
N GLY A 271 -6.94 -3.76 11.71
CA GLY A 271 -7.76 -2.67 12.25
C GLY A 271 -7.89 -1.47 11.29
N ASN A 272 -8.62 -0.45 11.74
CA ASN A 272 -8.86 0.78 11.00
C ASN A 272 -7.70 1.78 11.19
N TYR A 273 -6.92 1.99 10.12
CA TYR A 273 -5.81 2.96 10.05
C TYR A 273 -6.15 4.26 9.31
N LEU A 274 -7.41 4.48 8.91
CA LEU A 274 -7.84 5.75 8.33
C LEU A 274 -7.51 6.99 9.20
N PRO A 275 -7.51 6.93 10.55
CA PRO A 275 -7.00 8.00 11.41
C PRO A 275 -5.59 8.47 11.06
N ASN A 276 -4.68 7.54 10.72
CA ASN A 276 -3.28 7.85 10.42
C ASN A 276 -3.12 8.67 9.14
N VAL A 277 -4.13 8.63 8.25
CA VAL A 277 -4.14 9.34 6.97
C VAL A 277 -5.21 10.41 6.88
N ALA A 278 -5.85 10.76 8.00
CA ALA A 278 -6.95 11.72 8.03
C ALA A 278 -6.53 13.14 7.61
N ARG A 279 -5.28 13.52 7.92
CA ARG A 279 -4.73 14.83 7.56
C ARG A 279 -3.21 14.79 7.43
N TYR A 280 -2.69 15.36 6.35
CA TYR A 280 -1.28 15.69 6.24
C TYR A 280 -1.00 17.07 6.85
N LYS A 281 -0.13 17.15 7.87
CA LYS A 281 0.24 18.42 8.54
C LYS A 281 1.62 18.87 8.08
N ILE A 282 1.74 20.13 7.67
CA ILE A 282 3.02 20.76 7.35
C ILE A 282 3.38 21.70 8.52
N PRO A 283 4.48 21.46 9.25
CA PRO A 283 4.77 22.22 10.49
C PRO A 283 5.43 23.58 10.25
N PHE A 284 5.92 23.85 9.04
CA PHE A 284 6.67 25.06 8.66
C PHE A 284 5.92 25.93 7.64
N ASP A 285 4.61 25.75 7.51
CA ASP A 285 3.75 26.62 6.69
C ASP A 285 3.62 28.05 7.25
N SER A 286 4.05 28.24 8.51
CA SER A 286 4.20 29.54 9.17
C SER A 286 5.35 30.39 8.62
N ILE A 287 6.32 29.81 7.91
CA ILE A 287 7.42 30.55 7.29
C ILE A 287 6.85 31.34 6.09
N PRO A 288 6.89 32.69 6.08
CA PRO A 288 6.20 33.47 5.05
C PRO A 288 6.59 33.12 3.61
N ALA A 289 7.89 32.91 3.37
CA ALA A 289 8.41 32.56 2.05
C ALA A 289 8.00 31.15 1.58
N PHE A 290 7.58 30.25 2.48
CA PHE A 290 7.11 28.91 2.12
C PHE A 290 5.79 28.93 1.35
N LYS A 291 4.97 29.98 1.53
CA LYS A 291 3.66 30.10 0.86
C LYS A 291 3.75 30.15 -0.67
N ASN A 292 4.90 30.56 -1.20
CA ASN A 292 5.14 30.71 -2.64
C ASN A 292 5.89 29.51 -3.24
N ARG A 293 5.98 28.39 -2.51
CA ARG A 293 6.72 27.19 -2.91
C ARG A 293 5.76 26.08 -3.34
N ALA A 294 6.07 25.45 -4.47
CA ALA A 294 5.36 24.24 -4.88
C ALA A 294 5.61 23.07 -3.93
N LYS A 295 4.65 22.15 -3.86
CA LYS A 295 4.68 21.01 -2.94
C LYS A 295 4.51 19.71 -3.69
N VAL A 296 5.45 18.78 -3.50
CA VAL A 296 5.41 17.44 -4.09
C VAL A 296 5.60 16.39 -3.00
N VAL A 297 4.93 15.25 -3.12
CA VAL A 297 5.21 14.05 -2.32
C VAL A 297 6.04 13.13 -3.18
N TYR A 298 7.31 12.96 -2.85
CA TYR A 298 8.22 12.15 -3.68
C TYR A 298 8.05 10.66 -3.38
N GLU A 299 7.73 10.31 -2.12
CA GLU A 299 7.49 8.94 -1.67
C GLU A 299 6.38 8.91 -0.61
N PHE A 300 5.46 7.96 -0.73
CA PHE A 300 4.49 7.65 0.31
C PHE A 300 4.05 6.20 0.25
N ASP A 301 3.66 5.65 1.39
CA ASP A 301 2.88 4.41 1.44
C ASP A 301 2.26 4.19 2.82
N ALA A 302 1.11 3.51 2.87
CA ALA A 302 0.64 2.92 4.12
C ALA A 302 1.28 1.54 4.29
N GLY A 303 2.53 1.54 4.79
CA GLY A 303 3.34 0.34 5.00
C GLY A 303 2.63 -0.69 5.86
N ASP A 304 2.82 -1.96 5.50
CA ASP A 304 2.31 -3.16 6.18
C ASP A 304 0.77 -3.27 6.23
N VAL A 305 0.04 -2.44 5.48
CA VAL A 305 -1.43 -2.49 5.36
C VAL A 305 -1.82 -3.10 4.01
N MET A 306 -2.57 -4.23 4.05
CA MET A 306 -3.17 -4.84 2.86
C MET A 306 -4.50 -4.23 2.44
N ALA A 307 -5.22 -3.60 3.38
CA ALA A 307 -6.57 -3.09 3.14
C ALA A 307 -6.56 -2.01 2.03
N PRO A 308 -7.43 -2.13 1.01
CA PRO A 308 -7.40 -1.27 -0.18
C PRO A 308 -8.11 0.07 0.03
N ILE A 309 -7.96 0.68 1.21
CA ILE A 309 -8.68 1.89 1.65
C ILE A 309 -7.77 3.09 1.90
N MET A 310 -6.45 2.87 1.97
CA MET A 310 -5.50 3.88 2.39
C MET A 310 -5.19 4.90 1.29
N TYR A 311 -4.93 4.46 0.04
CA TYR A 311 -4.47 5.35 -1.02
C TYR A 311 -5.45 6.47 -1.38
N PRO A 312 -6.77 6.23 -1.53
CA PRO A 312 -7.72 7.31 -1.81
C PRO A 312 -7.81 8.32 -0.66
N ALA A 313 -7.72 7.87 0.60
CA ALA A 313 -7.67 8.77 1.76
C ALA A 313 -6.39 9.60 1.78
N MET A 314 -5.24 9.00 1.46
CA MET A 314 -3.96 9.70 1.35
C MET A 314 -3.98 10.74 0.22
N ALA A 315 -4.46 10.37 -0.97
CA ALA A 315 -4.60 11.28 -2.11
C ALA A 315 -5.47 12.50 -1.76
N ARG A 316 -6.61 12.29 -1.09
CA ARG A 316 -7.47 13.38 -0.58
C ARG A 316 -6.70 14.27 0.40
N SER A 317 -6.01 13.68 1.38
CA SER A 317 -5.22 14.42 2.37
C SER A 317 -4.06 15.21 1.77
N PHE A 318 -3.44 14.71 0.69
CA PHE A 318 -2.43 15.44 -0.06
C PHE A 318 -3.02 16.66 -0.78
N ARG A 319 -4.15 16.48 -1.48
CA ARG A 319 -4.82 17.59 -2.17
C ARG A 319 -5.28 18.66 -1.18
N ALA A 320 -5.82 18.27 -0.03
CA ALA A 320 -6.17 19.17 1.07
C ALA A 320 -4.97 19.96 1.63
N ALA A 321 -3.76 19.37 1.64
CA ALA A 321 -2.53 20.04 2.05
C ALA A 321 -1.85 20.88 0.93
N GLY A 322 -2.41 20.84 -0.29
CA GLY A 322 -1.98 21.65 -1.43
C GLY A 322 -0.92 21.00 -2.32
N PHE A 323 -0.72 19.69 -2.20
CA PHE A 323 0.19 18.94 -3.06
C PHE A 323 -0.35 18.78 -4.49
N GLN A 324 0.57 18.80 -5.45
CA GLN A 324 0.27 18.69 -6.88
C GLN A 324 1.06 17.58 -7.58
N TRP A 325 1.94 16.91 -6.86
CA TRP A 325 2.59 15.69 -7.30
C TRP A 325 2.60 14.71 -6.15
N ALA A 326 2.28 13.44 -6.38
CA ALA A 326 2.45 12.40 -5.38
C ALA A 326 2.81 11.05 -6.02
N THR A 327 3.92 10.45 -5.58
CA THR A 327 4.41 9.17 -6.08
C THR A 327 4.56 8.15 -4.94
N GLN A 328 3.85 7.02 -5.03
CA GLN A 328 3.92 5.93 -4.04
C GLN A 328 5.30 5.27 -4.06
N PHE A 329 5.84 4.83 -2.92
CA PHE A 329 7.09 4.05 -2.85
C PHE A 329 6.79 2.65 -2.33
N ALA A 330 7.19 1.58 -3.00
CA ALA A 330 7.40 1.51 -4.45
C ALA A 330 6.49 0.44 -5.05
N TYR A 331 6.29 0.49 -6.37
CA TYR A 331 5.65 -0.60 -7.07
C TYR A 331 6.55 -1.82 -7.04
N ASP A 332 6.04 -2.96 -6.59
CA ASP A 332 6.78 -4.22 -6.54
C ASP A 332 6.86 -4.81 -7.97
N PRO A 333 8.06 -5.01 -8.53
CA PRO A 333 8.20 -5.56 -9.87
C PRO A 333 7.49 -6.90 -10.04
N MET A 334 6.67 -7.06 -11.08
CA MET A 334 5.85 -8.26 -11.27
C MET A 334 6.68 -9.56 -11.28
N ALA A 335 7.93 -9.50 -11.74
CA ALA A 335 8.84 -10.63 -11.77
C ALA A 335 9.19 -11.17 -10.36
N THR A 336 9.13 -10.32 -9.33
CA THR A 336 9.53 -10.62 -7.94
C THR A 336 8.37 -10.60 -6.94
N SER A 337 7.21 -10.04 -7.31
CA SER A 337 6.08 -9.85 -6.41
C SER A 337 5.47 -11.12 -5.83
N TYR A 338 5.74 -12.31 -6.38
CA TYR A 338 5.29 -13.57 -5.76
C TYR A 338 5.79 -13.73 -4.31
N ALA A 339 6.89 -13.07 -3.94
CA ALA A 339 7.55 -13.18 -2.64
C ALA A 339 7.74 -11.85 -1.90
N ASN A 340 7.45 -10.69 -2.53
CA ASN A 340 7.54 -9.35 -1.94
C ASN A 340 8.89 -9.08 -1.23
N THR A 341 9.99 -9.21 -1.97
CA THR A 341 11.33 -9.30 -1.36
C THR A 341 12.15 -8.04 -1.40
N GLU A 342 11.80 -7.04 -2.20
CA GLU A 342 12.58 -5.81 -2.32
C GLU A 342 12.36 -4.89 -1.13
N TYR A 343 11.18 -4.28 -1.05
CA TYR A 343 10.74 -3.49 0.10
C TYR A 343 9.52 -4.15 0.71
N GLN A 344 9.76 -5.07 1.65
CA GLN A 344 8.74 -5.97 2.16
C GLN A 344 7.48 -5.26 2.68
N THR A 345 7.56 -3.99 3.06
CA THR A 345 6.46 -3.22 3.67
C THR A 345 5.43 -2.67 2.67
N HIS A 346 5.74 -2.60 1.36
CA HIS A 346 4.91 -1.86 0.40
C HIS A 346 3.88 -2.72 -0.34
N TYR A 347 4.34 -3.86 -0.85
CA TYR A 347 3.57 -4.84 -1.61
C TYR A 347 2.42 -4.28 -2.47
N LEU A 348 2.77 -3.62 -3.57
CA LEU A 348 1.83 -3.09 -4.57
C LEU A 348 2.16 -3.64 -5.95
N ASN A 349 1.27 -4.45 -6.50
CA ASN A 349 1.32 -4.98 -7.87
C ASN A 349 -0.08 -5.27 -8.41
N LEU A 350 -0.34 -5.04 -9.71
CA LEU A 350 -1.66 -5.23 -10.31
C LEU A 350 -2.13 -6.70 -10.29
N ALA A 351 -1.23 -7.63 -10.58
CA ALA A 351 -1.56 -9.05 -10.64
C ALA A 351 -1.55 -9.69 -9.24
N TYR A 352 -0.61 -9.32 -8.36
CA TYR A 352 -0.47 -9.98 -7.05
C TYR A 352 -1.26 -9.33 -5.91
N THR A 353 -1.65 -8.06 -6.06
CA THR A 353 -2.44 -7.31 -5.05
C THR A 353 -3.60 -6.53 -5.70
N PRO A 354 -4.47 -7.19 -6.48
CA PRO A 354 -5.41 -6.52 -7.37
C PRO A 354 -6.30 -5.48 -6.67
N SER A 355 -6.81 -5.76 -5.47
CA SER A 355 -7.61 -4.79 -4.71
C SER A 355 -6.83 -3.54 -4.32
N LYS A 356 -5.56 -3.69 -3.89
CA LYS A 356 -4.67 -2.57 -3.52
C LYS A 356 -4.27 -1.77 -4.77
N ALA A 357 -4.08 -2.44 -5.90
CA ALA A 357 -3.82 -1.80 -7.18
C ALA A 357 -5.02 -1.01 -7.73
N ILE A 358 -6.24 -1.55 -7.69
CA ILE A 358 -7.45 -0.77 -8.03
C ILE A 358 -7.66 0.41 -7.07
N SER A 359 -7.26 0.27 -5.80
CA SER A 359 -7.24 1.40 -4.85
C SER A 359 -6.31 2.51 -5.31
N MET A 360 -5.16 2.17 -5.90
CA MET A 360 -4.22 3.12 -6.49
C MET A 360 -4.82 3.84 -7.71
N LEU A 361 -5.56 3.13 -8.59
CA LEU A 361 -6.30 3.75 -9.69
C LEU A 361 -7.34 4.77 -9.18
N ILE A 362 -8.10 4.40 -8.14
CA ILE A 362 -9.08 5.31 -7.52
C ILE A 362 -8.35 6.50 -6.89
N ALA A 363 -7.20 6.29 -6.24
CA ALA A 363 -6.40 7.36 -5.66
C ALA A 363 -5.87 8.35 -6.71
N SER A 364 -5.47 7.86 -7.90
CA SER A 364 -5.16 8.73 -9.04
C SER A 364 -6.35 9.61 -9.40
N LYS A 365 -7.56 9.05 -9.50
CA LYS A 365 -8.78 9.82 -9.78
C LYS A 365 -9.10 10.84 -8.68
N VAL A 366 -8.94 10.46 -7.41
CA VAL A 366 -9.07 11.40 -6.28
C VAL A 366 -8.08 12.55 -6.42
N PHE A 367 -6.81 12.27 -6.69
CA PHE A 367 -5.78 13.30 -6.77
C PHE A 367 -6.04 14.31 -7.88
N HIS A 368 -6.55 13.86 -9.03
CA HIS A 368 -6.86 14.72 -10.17
C HIS A 368 -8.17 15.50 -10.01
N GLN A 369 -9.18 14.95 -9.33
CA GLN A 369 -10.51 15.54 -9.25
C GLN A 369 -10.77 16.32 -7.95
N PHE A 370 -10.05 16.01 -6.87
CA PHE A 370 -10.23 16.68 -5.59
C PHE A 370 -9.52 18.04 -5.57
N GLY A 371 -10.23 19.05 -5.06
CA GLY A 371 -9.77 20.44 -5.04
C GLY A 371 -8.49 20.62 -4.22
N ARG A 372 -7.52 21.33 -4.77
CA ARG A 372 -6.32 21.75 -4.04
C ARG A 372 -6.74 22.67 -2.89
N LEU A 373 -6.25 22.39 -1.67
CA LEU A 373 -6.61 23.09 -0.42
C LEU A 373 -8.08 22.95 0.01
N ASP A 374 -8.85 21.99 -0.55
CA ASP A 374 -10.17 21.65 -0.02
C ASP A 374 -10.01 20.89 1.30
N THR A 375 -10.42 21.53 2.40
CA THR A 375 -10.37 20.97 3.76
C THR A 375 -11.74 20.66 4.34
N LEU A 376 -12.83 20.99 3.61
CA LEU A 376 -14.21 20.85 4.08
C LEU A 376 -14.76 19.44 3.81
N ASN A 377 -14.23 18.76 2.79
CA ASN A 377 -14.66 17.42 2.38
C ASN A 377 -13.71 16.32 2.88
N ASN A 378 -13.57 16.15 4.19
CA ASN A 378 -12.61 15.21 4.81
C ASN A 378 -13.21 13.85 5.26
N GLY A 379 -14.51 13.61 5.03
CA GLY A 379 -15.18 12.36 5.39
C GLY A 379 -14.86 11.20 4.44
N ASN A 380 -15.31 10.00 4.79
CA ASN A 380 -15.11 8.78 3.97
C ASN A 380 -16.00 8.71 2.73
N THR A 381 -16.88 9.69 2.51
CA THR A 381 -17.62 9.88 1.26
C THR A 381 -17.45 11.32 0.83
N PHE A 382 -16.94 11.54 -0.37
CA PHE A 382 -16.60 12.86 -0.89
C PHE A 382 -16.69 12.86 -2.42
N GLY A 383 -17.49 13.76 -2.99
CA GLY A 383 -17.78 13.74 -4.42
C GLY A 383 -18.27 12.36 -4.88
N PRO A 384 -17.71 11.77 -5.96
CA PRO A 384 -18.06 10.44 -6.43
C PRO A 384 -17.35 9.28 -5.68
N PHE A 385 -16.56 9.59 -4.64
CA PHE A 385 -15.70 8.63 -3.97
C PHE A 385 -16.29 8.16 -2.64
N LYS A 386 -16.10 6.87 -2.35
CA LYS A 386 -16.47 6.25 -1.08
C LYS A 386 -15.32 5.36 -0.59
N ILE A 387 -15.03 5.44 0.70
CA ILE A 387 -14.11 4.57 1.44
C ILE A 387 -14.91 3.89 2.55
N ASP A 388 -14.83 2.57 2.63
CA ASP A 388 -15.61 1.75 3.55
C ASP A 388 -14.71 0.69 4.17
N TYR A 389 -14.26 0.96 5.39
CA TYR A 389 -13.36 0.08 6.14
C TYR A 389 -13.98 -1.30 6.36
N LYS A 390 -15.25 -1.35 6.80
CA LYS A 390 -15.95 -2.59 7.16
C LYS A 390 -16.06 -3.56 5.98
N ASN A 391 -16.24 -3.03 4.78
CA ASN A 391 -16.33 -3.83 3.55
C ASN A 391 -14.99 -3.92 2.79
N SER A 392 -13.89 -3.37 3.33
CA SER A 392 -12.60 -3.25 2.64
C SER A 392 -12.75 -2.67 1.22
N LEU A 393 -13.52 -1.60 1.08
CA LEU A 393 -13.93 -1.07 -0.23
C LEU A 393 -13.48 0.39 -0.39
N SER A 394 -12.71 0.65 -1.44
CA SER A 394 -12.66 1.96 -2.08
C SER A 394 -13.48 1.91 -3.36
N GLU A 395 -14.27 2.94 -3.61
CA GLU A 395 -15.15 3.05 -4.76
C GLU A 395 -15.10 4.46 -5.37
N MET A 396 -15.18 4.52 -6.69
CA MET A 396 -15.51 5.73 -7.46
C MET A 396 -16.71 5.41 -8.35
N ASN A 397 -17.74 6.24 -8.32
CA ASN A 397 -18.95 6.06 -9.12
C ASN A 397 -19.36 7.39 -9.75
N THR A 398 -19.18 7.50 -11.06
CA THR A 398 -19.57 8.68 -11.87
C THR A 398 -20.52 8.25 -12.99
N ALA A 399 -20.94 9.19 -13.84
CA ALA A 399 -21.73 8.86 -15.02
C ALA A 399 -20.95 8.05 -16.08
N GLU A 400 -19.62 8.20 -16.15
CA GLU A 400 -18.79 7.59 -17.21
C GLU A 400 -17.81 6.53 -16.68
N GLU A 401 -17.45 6.58 -15.41
CA GLU A 401 -16.44 5.71 -14.78
C GLU A 401 -17.00 5.06 -13.50
N PHE A 402 -16.77 3.75 -13.33
CA PHE A 402 -17.14 3.00 -12.14
C PHE A 402 -16.03 2.05 -11.69
N TYR A 403 -15.38 2.37 -10.56
CA TYR A 403 -14.22 1.65 -10.04
C TYR A 403 -14.45 1.16 -8.60
N TYR A 404 -14.04 -0.07 -8.28
CA TYR A 404 -14.23 -0.65 -6.94
C TYR A 404 -13.21 -1.74 -6.60
N THR A 405 -12.68 -1.70 -5.37
CA THR A 405 -11.59 -2.61 -4.95
C THR A 405 -12.05 -3.97 -4.47
N ASN A 406 -13.36 -4.15 -4.24
CA ASN A 406 -14.00 -5.35 -3.71
C ASN A 406 -15.50 -5.32 -4.05
N ASN A 407 -16.23 -6.34 -3.59
CA ASN A 407 -17.67 -6.44 -3.79
C ASN A 407 -18.41 -5.16 -3.39
N THR A 408 -19.30 -4.68 -4.26
CA THR A 408 -20.13 -3.50 -4.02
C THR A 408 -21.58 -3.73 -4.43
N THR A 409 -22.51 -3.13 -3.70
CA THR A 409 -23.94 -3.10 -4.01
C THR A 409 -24.41 -1.70 -4.42
N SER A 410 -23.49 -0.78 -4.69
CA SER A 410 -23.80 0.59 -5.10
C SER A 410 -24.66 0.60 -6.38
N LYS A 411 -25.60 1.55 -6.44
CA LYS A 411 -26.36 1.82 -7.66
C LYS A 411 -25.50 2.70 -8.58
N LEU A 412 -25.42 2.34 -9.85
CA LEU A 412 -24.75 3.17 -10.85
C LEU A 412 -25.45 4.52 -10.99
N ILE A 413 -24.66 5.58 -11.16
CA ILE A 413 -25.22 6.90 -11.45
C ILE A 413 -25.87 6.92 -12.83
N ASN A 414 -25.22 6.36 -13.86
CA ASN A 414 -25.78 6.29 -15.20
C ASN A 414 -25.20 5.15 -16.04
N ALA A 415 -25.86 3.99 -16.06
CA ALA A 415 -25.41 2.82 -16.83
C ALA A 415 -25.30 3.06 -18.35
N LYS A 416 -26.05 4.01 -18.92
CA LYS A 416 -26.03 4.31 -20.37
C LYS A 416 -24.85 5.18 -20.80
N LYS A 417 -24.24 5.91 -19.87
CA LYS A 417 -23.10 6.81 -20.13
C LYS A 417 -21.75 6.21 -19.72
N LEU A 418 -21.75 5.04 -19.08
CA LEU A 418 -20.53 4.35 -18.69
C LEU A 418 -19.63 4.13 -19.90
N LYS A 419 -18.33 4.30 -19.67
CA LYS A 419 -17.24 4.09 -20.62
C LYS A 419 -16.12 3.26 -20.01
N HIS A 420 -15.94 3.34 -18.69
CA HIS A 420 -14.85 2.66 -18.01
C HIS A 420 -15.34 1.98 -16.74
N ILE A 421 -14.99 0.70 -16.60
CA ILE A 421 -15.20 -0.06 -15.38
C ILE A 421 -13.89 -0.75 -15.03
N ALA A 422 -13.54 -0.75 -13.76
CA ALA A 422 -12.40 -1.51 -13.24
C ALA A 422 -12.73 -2.01 -11.85
N GLY A 423 -12.48 -3.29 -11.57
CA GLY A 423 -12.78 -3.78 -10.24
C GLY A 423 -12.24 -5.14 -9.90
N VAL A 424 -12.43 -5.49 -8.63
CA VAL A 424 -12.19 -6.81 -8.06
C VAL A 424 -13.47 -7.27 -7.38
N GLY A 425 -13.84 -8.54 -7.56
CA GLY A 425 -15.10 -9.07 -7.06
C GLY A 425 -16.29 -8.64 -7.90
N ARG A 426 -17.46 -8.44 -7.28
CA ARG A 426 -18.75 -8.21 -7.97
C ARG A 426 -19.35 -6.84 -7.73
N SER A 427 -20.10 -6.36 -8.71
CA SER A 427 -20.99 -5.20 -8.60
C SER A 427 -22.38 -5.53 -9.10
N LYS A 428 -23.27 -4.55 -9.25
CA LYS A 428 -24.60 -4.79 -9.86
C LYS A 428 -24.57 -5.14 -11.34
N ILE A 429 -23.54 -4.70 -12.08
CA ILE A 429 -23.44 -4.91 -13.52
C ILE A 429 -22.33 -5.87 -13.94
N VAL A 430 -21.51 -6.32 -12.98
CA VAL A 430 -20.50 -7.35 -13.22
C VAL A 430 -20.58 -8.39 -12.12
N GLN A 431 -20.94 -9.63 -12.47
CA GLN A 431 -20.79 -10.78 -11.57
C GLN A 431 -19.59 -11.61 -12.05
N TYR A 432 -18.48 -11.54 -11.34
CA TYR A 432 -17.29 -12.34 -11.65
C TYR A 432 -17.00 -13.30 -10.49
N GLN A 433 -16.75 -14.58 -10.81
CA GLN A 433 -16.39 -15.58 -9.80
C GLN A 433 -14.90 -15.59 -9.43
N GLY A 434 -14.04 -15.01 -10.28
CA GLY A 434 -12.61 -14.91 -10.00
C GLY A 434 -12.25 -13.81 -9.00
N ARG A 435 -10.95 -13.73 -8.71
CA ARG A 435 -10.33 -12.85 -7.71
C ARG A 435 -9.31 -11.89 -8.31
N GLY A 436 -8.97 -12.04 -9.59
CA GLY A 436 -8.18 -11.06 -10.34
C GLY A 436 -8.94 -9.75 -10.57
N ALA A 437 -8.19 -8.67 -10.82
CA ALA A 437 -8.76 -7.43 -11.31
C ALA A 437 -9.26 -7.58 -12.75
N TYR A 438 -10.30 -6.83 -13.12
CA TYR A 438 -10.74 -6.71 -14.51
C TYR A 438 -10.96 -5.26 -14.88
N PHE A 439 -10.87 -4.98 -16.19
CA PHE A 439 -11.14 -3.69 -16.79
C PHE A 439 -12.07 -3.85 -17.99
N ILE A 440 -13.08 -2.99 -18.12
CA ILE A 440 -14.06 -3.00 -19.20
C ILE A 440 -14.14 -1.58 -19.76
N ASP A 441 -13.55 -1.37 -20.93
CA ASP A 441 -13.36 -0.06 -21.56
C ASP A 441 -14.13 0.03 -22.88
N GLN A 442 -14.97 1.06 -23.04
CA GLN A 442 -15.66 1.31 -24.30
C GLN A 442 -14.64 1.82 -25.33
N VAL A 443 -14.54 1.12 -26.45
CA VAL A 443 -13.65 1.50 -27.57
C VAL A 443 -14.42 2.13 -28.73
N ALA A 444 -15.70 1.77 -28.87
CA ALA A 444 -16.70 2.40 -29.73
C ALA A 444 -18.09 2.07 -29.20
N SER A 445 -19.14 2.76 -29.64
CA SER A 445 -20.51 2.37 -29.27
C SER A 445 -20.80 0.93 -29.70
N GLY A 446 -21.27 0.12 -28.76
CA GLY A 446 -21.48 -1.32 -28.90
C GLY A 446 -20.22 -2.18 -28.96
N VAL A 447 -19.01 -1.62 -28.75
CA VAL A 447 -17.74 -2.37 -28.75
C VAL A 447 -16.92 -2.01 -27.52
N TRP A 448 -16.57 -3.03 -26.74
CA TRP A 448 -15.85 -2.87 -25.48
C TRP A 448 -14.62 -3.78 -25.44
N ARG A 449 -13.55 -3.34 -24.79
CA ARG A 449 -12.40 -4.18 -24.46
C ARG A 449 -12.55 -4.65 -23.02
N LEU A 450 -12.54 -5.96 -22.82
CA LEU A 450 -12.44 -6.60 -21.52
C LEU A 450 -11.00 -7.08 -21.32
N GLU A 451 -10.44 -6.81 -20.16
CA GLU A 451 -9.16 -7.34 -19.69
C GLU A 451 -9.37 -7.98 -18.33
N VAL A 452 -8.88 -9.21 -18.15
CA VAL A 452 -9.02 -9.97 -16.90
C VAL A 452 -7.65 -10.44 -16.44
N MET A 453 -7.23 -10.00 -15.25
CA MET A 453 -6.02 -10.46 -14.58
C MET A 453 -6.23 -11.85 -13.98
N PRO A 454 -5.15 -12.65 -13.82
CA PRO A 454 -5.23 -13.92 -13.13
C PRO A 454 -5.62 -13.77 -11.66
N ASP A 455 -6.09 -14.86 -11.06
CA ASP A 455 -6.53 -14.86 -9.68
C ASP A 455 -5.33 -14.81 -8.74
N ALA A 456 -5.33 -13.81 -7.85
CA ALA A 456 -4.33 -13.65 -6.80
C ALA A 456 -4.84 -14.29 -5.49
N ILE A 457 -4.12 -15.31 -5.01
CA ILE A 457 -4.46 -16.04 -3.80
C ILE A 457 -3.40 -15.81 -2.72
N PRO A 458 -3.67 -14.97 -1.70
CA PRO A 458 -2.72 -14.75 -0.62
C PRO A 458 -2.57 -16.01 0.23
N ILE A 459 -1.39 -16.60 0.25
CA ILE A 459 -1.08 -17.85 0.95
C ILE A 459 -0.29 -17.66 2.25
N ARG A 460 0.38 -16.51 2.41
CA ARG A 460 1.12 -16.14 3.63
C ARG A 460 0.99 -14.65 3.90
N ASP A 461 1.47 -14.22 5.06
CA ASP A 461 1.60 -12.79 5.35
C ASP A 461 2.73 -12.21 4.47
N PRO A 462 2.45 -11.22 3.60
CA PRO A 462 3.48 -10.66 2.74
C PRO A 462 4.51 -9.81 3.49
N PHE A 463 4.21 -9.35 4.71
CA PHE A 463 5.03 -8.42 5.48
C PHE A 463 5.93 -9.11 6.52
N GLU A 464 5.78 -10.43 6.73
CA GLU A 464 6.75 -11.20 7.49
C GLU A 464 8.12 -11.20 6.80
N LYS A 465 9.18 -11.62 7.51
CA LYS A 465 10.57 -11.63 7.01
C LYS A 465 10.67 -12.04 5.53
N ALA A 466 11.16 -11.13 4.69
CA ALA A 466 11.30 -11.36 3.26
C ALA A 466 12.25 -12.53 2.94
N SER A 467 11.88 -13.31 1.92
CA SER A 467 12.73 -14.39 1.38
C SER A 467 12.30 -14.75 -0.03
N PRO A 468 13.22 -14.84 -1.02
CA PRO A 468 12.90 -15.33 -2.36
C PRO A 468 12.38 -16.78 -2.40
N GLN A 469 12.57 -17.55 -1.33
CA GLN A 469 12.06 -18.93 -1.22
C GLN A 469 10.61 -18.98 -0.69
N LYS A 470 10.06 -17.84 -0.28
CA LYS A 470 8.77 -17.71 0.39
C LYS A 470 7.75 -17.08 -0.55
N GLU A 471 6.97 -17.91 -1.23
CA GLU A 471 5.81 -17.42 -1.98
C GLU A 471 4.74 -16.90 -1.00
N VAL A 472 4.26 -15.67 -1.19
CA VAL A 472 3.24 -15.03 -0.35
C VAL A 472 1.89 -14.94 -1.04
N THR A 473 1.87 -14.88 -2.38
CA THR A 473 0.65 -14.92 -3.19
C THR A 473 0.85 -15.87 -4.37
N LYS A 474 -0.11 -16.78 -4.57
CA LYS A 474 -0.18 -17.63 -5.77
C LYS A 474 -0.97 -16.95 -6.88
N ILE A 475 -0.53 -17.16 -8.12
CA ILE A 475 -1.23 -16.76 -9.34
C ILE A 475 -1.90 -17.98 -9.96
N ILE A 476 -3.22 -17.91 -10.16
CA ILE A 476 -3.99 -19.01 -10.76
C ILE A 476 -4.66 -18.53 -12.05
N TRP A 477 -4.47 -19.30 -13.12
CA TRP A 477 -5.11 -19.08 -14.41
C TRP A 477 -6.30 -20.03 -14.55
N SER A 478 -7.49 -19.54 -14.18
CA SER A 478 -8.73 -20.31 -14.22
C SER A 478 -9.68 -19.76 -15.29
N THR A 479 -10.44 -20.63 -15.94
CA THR A 479 -11.58 -20.22 -16.77
C THR A 479 -12.83 -20.18 -15.90
N LEU A 480 -13.37 -19.00 -15.64
CA LEU A 480 -14.46 -18.79 -14.69
C LEU A 480 -15.62 -18.03 -15.35
N PRO A 481 -16.86 -18.22 -14.88
CA PRO A 481 -18.00 -17.48 -15.42
C PRO A 481 -17.93 -16.01 -15.01
N ILE A 482 -18.29 -15.15 -15.96
CA ILE A 482 -18.50 -13.71 -15.79
C ILE A 482 -19.84 -13.30 -16.43
N ASP A 483 -20.55 -12.41 -15.77
CA ASP A 483 -21.75 -11.71 -16.25
C ASP A 483 -21.40 -10.22 -16.42
N ILE A 484 -21.73 -9.63 -17.57
CA ILE A 484 -21.55 -8.21 -17.85
C ILE A 484 -22.87 -7.61 -18.38
N ASP A 485 -23.59 -6.91 -17.52
CA ASP A 485 -24.84 -6.21 -17.84
C ASP A 485 -24.59 -4.75 -18.22
N LEU A 486 -24.28 -4.53 -19.50
CA LEU A 486 -24.13 -3.20 -20.08
C LEU A 486 -25.23 -2.92 -21.12
N PRO A 487 -26.04 -1.85 -20.94
CA PRO A 487 -27.09 -1.51 -21.90
C PRO A 487 -26.61 -1.32 -23.34
N ASP A 488 -25.38 -0.85 -23.53
CA ASP A 488 -24.77 -0.61 -24.83
C ASP A 488 -24.47 -1.93 -25.58
N LEU A 489 -24.07 -2.99 -24.86
CA LEU A 489 -23.84 -4.34 -25.41
C LEU A 489 -25.14 -5.15 -25.58
N GLY A 490 -26.10 -4.98 -24.66
CA GLY A 490 -27.31 -5.80 -24.58
C GLY A 490 -27.07 -7.20 -23.99
N ALA A 491 -28.12 -8.03 -23.94
CA ALA A 491 -28.08 -9.34 -23.29
C ALA A 491 -27.32 -10.44 -24.06
N GLY A 492 -26.98 -10.18 -25.33
CA GLY A 492 -26.15 -11.07 -26.14
C GLY A 492 -25.14 -10.28 -26.94
N PHE A 493 -23.89 -10.71 -26.90
CA PHE A 493 -22.76 -10.07 -27.59
C PHE A 493 -21.71 -11.13 -27.94
N THR A 494 -20.90 -10.87 -28.96
CA THR A 494 -19.76 -11.70 -29.33
C THR A 494 -18.58 -11.40 -28.41
N VAL A 495 -17.82 -12.43 -28.03
CA VAL A 495 -16.61 -12.34 -27.22
C VAL A 495 -15.46 -12.93 -28.02
N LYS A 496 -14.48 -12.09 -28.37
CA LYS A 496 -13.32 -12.48 -29.20
C LYS A 496 -12.02 -12.22 -28.45
N GLY A 497 -11.17 -13.22 -28.32
CA GLY A 497 -9.82 -13.08 -27.77
C GLY A 497 -8.96 -12.13 -28.60
N LEU A 498 -8.13 -11.33 -27.93
CA LEU A 498 -7.30 -10.30 -28.55
C LEU A 498 -5.80 -10.52 -28.35
N ASN A 499 -5.37 -10.90 -27.15
CA ASN A 499 -3.94 -11.06 -26.85
C ASN A 499 -3.35 -12.31 -27.53
N GLN A 500 -2.02 -12.32 -27.67
CA GLN A 500 -1.31 -13.44 -28.30
C GLN A 500 -1.66 -14.77 -27.61
N GLY A 501 -2.03 -15.78 -28.40
CA GLY A 501 -2.42 -17.10 -27.91
C GLY A 501 -3.90 -17.21 -27.48
N ASN A 502 -4.63 -16.11 -27.36
CA ASN A 502 -6.05 -16.12 -27.02
C ASN A 502 -6.92 -16.26 -28.27
N THR A 503 -7.26 -17.50 -28.63
CA THR A 503 -8.10 -17.84 -29.79
C THR A 503 -9.59 -17.92 -29.45
N PHE A 504 -9.99 -17.50 -28.24
CA PHE A 504 -11.37 -17.61 -27.77
C PHE A 504 -12.33 -16.87 -28.72
N ASN A 505 -13.41 -17.54 -29.10
CA ASN A 505 -14.47 -16.94 -29.90
C ASN A 505 -15.79 -17.59 -29.48
N SER A 506 -16.67 -16.81 -28.86
CA SER A 506 -17.96 -17.27 -28.36
C SER A 506 -18.98 -16.13 -28.36
N ALA A 507 -20.19 -16.41 -27.91
CA ALA A 507 -21.21 -15.41 -27.66
C ALA A 507 -21.70 -15.50 -26.21
N ALA A 508 -21.94 -14.36 -25.59
CA ALA A 508 -22.60 -14.28 -24.30
C ALA A 508 -24.09 -14.61 -24.45
N VAL A 509 -24.62 -15.35 -23.47
CA VAL A 509 -26.03 -15.70 -23.34
C VAL A 509 -26.52 -15.10 -22.03
N GLU A 510 -27.55 -14.26 -22.09
CA GLU A 510 -28.06 -13.53 -20.92
C GLU A 510 -26.93 -12.86 -20.13
N HIS A 511 -26.12 -12.06 -20.84
CA HIS A 511 -24.94 -11.33 -20.30
C HIS A 511 -23.76 -12.21 -19.87
N ARG A 512 -23.92 -13.53 -19.84
CA ARG A 512 -22.96 -14.46 -19.25
C ARG A 512 -22.11 -15.19 -20.28
N PHE A 513 -20.84 -15.38 -19.94
CA PHE A 513 -19.89 -16.24 -20.67
C PHE A 513 -18.78 -16.72 -19.72
N SER A 514 -17.91 -17.62 -20.19
CA SER A 514 -16.72 -18.03 -19.44
C SER A 514 -15.50 -17.26 -19.93
N VAL A 515 -14.66 -16.79 -19.00
CA VAL A 515 -13.48 -15.98 -19.29
C VAL A 515 -12.27 -16.56 -18.56
N SER A 516 -11.12 -16.59 -19.23
CA SER A 516 -9.81 -16.83 -18.62
C SER A 516 -9.03 -15.52 -18.55
N PRO A 517 -7.90 -15.45 -17.84
CA PRO A 517 -7.09 -14.26 -17.86
C PRO A 517 -6.61 -13.93 -19.28
N GLY A 518 -6.78 -12.67 -19.70
CA GLY A 518 -6.55 -12.23 -21.07
C GLY A 518 -7.26 -10.94 -21.44
N ALA A 519 -7.04 -10.49 -22.67
CA ALA A 519 -7.76 -9.37 -23.30
C ALA A 519 -8.74 -9.88 -24.37
N TYR A 520 -9.94 -9.29 -24.40
CA TYR A 520 -11.06 -9.68 -25.23
C TYR A 520 -11.77 -8.45 -25.81
N LEU A 521 -12.36 -8.61 -27.00
CA LEU A 521 -13.26 -7.65 -27.62
C LEU A 521 -14.70 -8.17 -27.46
N LEU A 522 -15.54 -7.38 -26.79
CA LEU A 522 -16.96 -7.60 -26.64
C LEU A 522 -17.70 -6.78 -27.69
N ILE A 523 -18.51 -7.42 -28.52
CA ILE A 523 -19.15 -6.78 -29.68
C ILE A 523 -20.65 -7.03 -29.62
N LYS A 524 -21.44 -5.96 -29.53
CA LYS A 524 -22.90 -6.00 -29.58
C LYS A 524 -23.40 -6.90 -30.70
N LYS A 525 -24.45 -7.69 -30.43
CA LYS A 525 -25.05 -8.59 -31.43
C LYS A 525 -25.37 -7.85 -32.72
N ASN A 526 -25.03 -8.48 -33.86
CA ASN A 526 -25.20 -7.97 -35.23
C ASN A 526 -24.36 -6.72 -35.58
N LEU A 527 -23.49 -6.22 -34.70
CA LEU A 527 -22.58 -5.13 -35.00
C LEU A 527 -21.31 -5.68 -35.68
N LYS A 528 -20.86 -5.01 -36.74
CA LYS A 528 -19.57 -5.30 -37.41
C LYS A 528 -18.55 -4.25 -37.00
N THR A 529 -17.31 -4.67 -36.77
CA THR A 529 -16.18 -3.78 -36.45
C THR A 529 -14.91 -4.26 -37.12
N ASN A 530 -14.03 -3.33 -37.50
CA ASN A 530 -12.69 -3.60 -38.01
C ASN A 530 -11.61 -3.56 -36.90
N LEU A 531 -12.00 -3.26 -35.66
CA LEU A 531 -11.10 -3.23 -34.51
C LEU A 531 -10.51 -4.62 -34.26
N ASN A 532 -9.21 -4.63 -33.97
CA ASN A 532 -8.39 -5.83 -33.80
C ASN A 532 -7.30 -5.59 -32.75
N ALA A 533 -6.47 -6.60 -32.49
CA ALA A 533 -5.42 -6.57 -31.48
C ALA A 533 -4.43 -5.39 -31.64
N GLN A 534 -4.17 -4.95 -32.87
CA GLN A 534 -3.23 -3.86 -33.19
C GLN A 534 -3.88 -2.47 -33.14
N SER A 535 -5.21 -2.40 -33.04
CA SER A 535 -5.91 -1.13 -32.89
C SER A 535 -5.48 -0.47 -31.57
N ILE A 536 -5.33 0.86 -31.57
CA ILE A 536 -4.91 1.60 -30.39
C ILE A 536 -6.13 2.24 -29.74
N SER A 537 -6.27 2.07 -28.42
CA SER A 537 -7.20 2.85 -27.60
C SER A 537 -6.40 3.53 -26.50
N GLN A 538 -6.54 4.86 -26.41
CA GLN A 538 -5.74 5.69 -25.51
C GLN A 538 -4.23 5.51 -25.71
N HIS A 539 -3.53 4.80 -24.81
CA HIS A 539 -2.08 4.62 -24.80
C HIS A 539 -1.66 3.13 -24.80
N ILE A 540 -2.61 2.24 -25.15
CA ILE A 540 -2.39 0.79 -25.23
C ILE A 540 -2.93 0.23 -26.55
N ALA A 541 -2.36 -0.87 -27.03
CA ALA A 541 -2.97 -1.66 -28.10
C ALA A 541 -4.09 -2.54 -27.51
N LEU A 542 -5.16 -2.79 -28.27
CA LEU A 542 -6.30 -3.56 -27.76
C LEU A 542 -5.92 -4.99 -27.37
N GLY A 543 -4.96 -5.61 -28.06
CA GLY A 543 -4.45 -6.95 -27.75
C GLY A 543 -3.30 -6.98 -26.76
N GLU A 544 -2.87 -5.84 -26.24
CA GLU A 544 -1.86 -5.79 -25.20
C GLU A 544 -2.43 -6.38 -23.90
N PHE A 545 -1.68 -7.28 -23.25
CA PHE A 545 -2.02 -7.89 -21.98
C PHE A 545 -0.75 -8.44 -21.35
N VAL A 546 -0.50 -8.07 -20.09
CA VAL A 546 0.67 -8.48 -19.33
C VAL A 546 0.17 -9.09 -18.03
N ALA A 547 0.68 -10.28 -17.70
CA ALA A 547 0.37 -10.98 -16.46
C ALA A 547 1.47 -11.99 -16.14
N PRO A 548 1.70 -12.32 -14.85
CA PRO A 548 2.64 -13.35 -14.47
C PRO A 548 2.16 -14.74 -14.88
N LYS A 549 3.10 -15.67 -15.05
CA LYS A 549 2.79 -17.09 -15.26
C LYS A 549 2.05 -17.66 -14.04
N ALA A 550 1.27 -18.71 -14.27
CA ALA A 550 0.63 -19.46 -13.18
C ALA A 550 1.67 -20.02 -12.19
N SER A 551 1.32 -19.99 -10.90
CA SER A 551 2.06 -20.66 -9.83
C SER A 551 1.93 -22.19 -9.94
N ASN A 552 2.76 -22.92 -9.19
CA ASN A 552 2.66 -24.38 -9.10
C ASN A 552 1.30 -24.82 -8.50
N GLU A 553 0.68 -25.82 -9.14
CA GLU A 553 -0.63 -26.43 -8.81
C GLU A 553 -0.67 -27.24 -7.51
N ALA A 554 0.43 -27.28 -6.74
CA ALA A 554 0.44 -27.93 -5.44
C ALA A 554 -0.71 -27.46 -4.54
N ILE A 555 -1.45 -28.43 -3.99
CA ILE A 555 -2.60 -28.18 -3.11
C ILE A 555 -2.15 -27.34 -1.92
N PHE A 556 -2.94 -26.32 -1.63
CA PHE A 556 -2.70 -25.44 -0.49
C PHE A 556 -4.02 -25.13 0.20
N VAL A 557 -4.02 -25.21 1.54
CA VAL A 557 -5.15 -24.88 2.40
C VAL A 557 -4.73 -23.74 3.32
N LYS A 558 -5.44 -22.61 3.23
CA LYS A 558 -5.37 -21.53 4.21
C LYS A 558 -6.61 -21.57 5.10
N HIS A 559 -6.37 -21.81 6.37
CA HIS A 559 -7.36 -21.76 7.42
C HIS A 559 -6.69 -21.26 8.69
N GLU A 560 -7.36 -20.35 9.39
CA GLU A 560 -6.95 -19.84 10.68
C GLU A 560 -7.99 -20.29 11.71
N ALA A 561 -7.55 -21.08 12.69
CA ALA A 561 -8.41 -21.57 13.74
C ALA A 561 -8.77 -20.42 14.68
N LEU A 562 -10.04 -20.33 15.09
CA LEU A 562 -10.43 -19.39 16.14
C LEU A 562 -9.74 -19.83 17.44
N THR A 563 -9.11 -18.88 18.14
CA THR A 563 -8.39 -19.16 19.39
C THR A 563 -9.34 -19.70 20.46
N THR A 564 -10.51 -19.06 20.62
CA THR A 564 -11.52 -19.43 21.62
C THR A 564 -12.93 -19.30 21.06
N VAL A 565 -13.81 -20.26 21.39
CA VAL A 565 -15.24 -20.28 21.04
C VAL A 565 -16.10 -20.61 22.27
N SER A 566 -17.40 -20.32 22.22
CA SER A 566 -18.34 -20.69 23.29
C SER A 566 -18.77 -22.16 23.17
N GLU A 567 -18.92 -22.86 24.30
CA GLU A 567 -19.51 -24.21 24.33
C GLU A 567 -20.94 -24.23 23.81
N ASP A 568 -21.35 -25.37 23.24
CA ASP A 568 -22.71 -25.59 22.72
C ASP A 568 -23.17 -24.60 21.63
N ILE A 569 -22.21 -23.93 20.98
CA ILE A 569 -22.43 -23.10 19.81
C ILE A 569 -21.73 -23.76 18.61
N ALA A 570 -22.45 -23.87 17.49
CA ALA A 570 -21.90 -24.44 16.27
C ALA A 570 -20.69 -23.61 15.78
N LEU A 571 -19.61 -24.30 15.40
CA LEU A 571 -18.36 -23.66 14.99
C LEU A 571 -18.23 -23.67 13.45
N PRO A 572 -18.31 -22.49 12.79
CA PRO A 572 -18.06 -22.38 11.36
C PRO A 572 -16.55 -22.53 11.06
N ILE A 573 -16.21 -23.41 10.12
CA ILE A 573 -14.87 -23.59 9.57
C ILE A 573 -14.87 -23.06 8.14
N ASN A 574 -14.05 -22.03 7.90
CA ASN A 574 -13.84 -21.46 6.58
C ASN A 574 -12.41 -21.74 6.13
N ALA A 575 -12.23 -22.27 4.93
CA ALA A 575 -10.94 -22.58 4.36
C ALA A 575 -10.84 -22.08 2.92
N GLN A 576 -9.69 -21.49 2.58
CA GLN A 576 -9.35 -21.22 1.20
C GLN A 576 -8.47 -22.35 0.68
N ILE A 577 -8.94 -23.06 -0.36
CA ILE A 577 -8.23 -24.21 -0.92
C ILE A 577 -7.96 -24.01 -2.41
N THR A 578 -6.72 -24.21 -2.82
CA THR A 578 -6.28 -24.16 -4.22
C THR A 578 -5.70 -25.50 -4.66
N GLY A 579 -5.69 -25.75 -5.97
CA GLY A 579 -5.14 -27.00 -6.55
C GLY A 579 -6.08 -28.22 -6.46
N LEU A 580 -7.35 -28.04 -6.07
CA LEU A 580 -8.34 -29.12 -6.08
C LEU A 580 -8.90 -29.33 -7.49
N GLY A 581 -8.82 -30.57 -7.98
CA GLY A 581 -9.50 -31.01 -9.19
C GLY A 581 -11.01 -31.21 -8.96
N ALA A 582 -11.78 -31.31 -10.06
CA ALA A 582 -13.25 -31.40 -10.01
C ALA A 582 -13.80 -32.64 -9.28
N LYS A 583 -13.01 -33.70 -9.13
CA LYS A 583 -13.36 -34.94 -8.41
C LYS A 583 -12.66 -35.06 -7.05
N ASP A 584 -11.82 -34.10 -6.69
CA ASP A 584 -11.20 -34.07 -5.37
C ASP A 584 -12.22 -33.59 -4.33
N SER A 585 -11.98 -33.91 -3.07
CA SER A 585 -12.85 -33.53 -1.95
C SER A 585 -12.02 -33.05 -0.76
N ALA A 586 -12.65 -32.28 0.13
CA ALA A 586 -12.04 -31.90 1.40
C ALA A 586 -13.05 -32.11 2.54
N PHE A 587 -12.55 -32.39 3.74
CA PHE A 587 -13.38 -32.51 4.93
C PHE A 587 -12.61 -32.13 6.19
N VAL A 588 -13.34 -31.68 7.21
CA VAL A 588 -12.82 -31.49 8.57
C VAL A 588 -12.90 -32.82 9.30
N GLN A 589 -11.78 -33.28 9.86
CA GLN A 589 -11.72 -34.45 10.72
C GLN A 589 -11.46 -34.04 12.17
N LEU A 590 -12.27 -34.53 13.10
CA LEU A 590 -12.12 -34.28 14.53
C LEU A 590 -12.42 -35.55 15.33
N ASN A 591 -11.86 -35.65 16.53
CA ASN A 591 -12.21 -36.69 17.50
C ASN A 591 -13.25 -36.13 18.48
N ALA A 592 -14.44 -36.72 18.49
CA ALA A 592 -15.49 -36.39 19.42
C ALA A 592 -15.97 -37.65 20.16
N ALA A 593 -15.87 -37.64 21.49
CA ALA A 593 -16.25 -38.77 22.36
C ALA A 593 -15.63 -40.12 21.93
N ASN A 594 -14.32 -40.13 21.69
CA ASN A 594 -13.55 -41.30 21.25
C ASN A 594 -13.98 -41.88 19.89
N ARG A 595 -14.63 -41.07 19.05
CA ARG A 595 -14.99 -41.44 17.67
C ARG A 595 -14.54 -40.34 16.70
N TRP A 596 -13.88 -40.76 15.63
CA TRP A 596 -13.56 -39.86 14.53
C TRP A 596 -14.84 -39.47 13.78
N LYS A 597 -14.96 -38.17 13.51
CA LYS A 597 -16.03 -37.57 12.72
C LYS A 597 -15.42 -36.83 11.55
N ASN A 598 -15.97 -37.04 10.37
CA ASN A 598 -15.61 -36.33 9.16
C ASN A 598 -16.80 -35.44 8.75
N ILE A 599 -16.56 -34.15 8.57
CA ILE A 599 -17.56 -33.17 8.17
C ILE A 599 -17.13 -32.61 6.81
N PRO A 600 -17.90 -32.83 5.73
CA PRO A 600 -17.54 -32.35 4.40
C PRO A 600 -17.31 -30.84 4.37
N LEU A 601 -16.28 -30.40 3.63
CA LEU A 601 -16.06 -29.01 3.28
C LEU A 601 -16.75 -28.73 1.93
N GLU A 602 -17.83 -27.96 1.97
CA GLU A 602 -18.62 -27.62 0.80
C GLU A 602 -18.08 -26.36 0.13
N LYS A 603 -17.93 -26.41 -1.20
CA LYS A 603 -17.50 -25.27 -2.00
C LYS A 603 -18.67 -24.30 -2.17
N ASN A 604 -18.58 -23.11 -1.57
CA ASN A 604 -19.61 -22.07 -1.71
C ASN A 604 -19.27 -21.06 -2.84
N GLN A 605 -17.99 -20.82 -3.07
CA GLN A 605 -17.44 -19.95 -4.13
C GLN A 605 -16.10 -20.53 -4.59
N GLU A 606 -15.60 -20.10 -5.75
CA GLU A 606 -14.26 -20.47 -6.20
C GLU A 606 -13.20 -20.23 -5.11
N TYR A 607 -12.38 -21.26 -4.87
CA TYR A 607 -11.40 -21.36 -3.78
C TYR A 607 -11.93 -21.33 -2.33
N GLN A 608 -13.22 -21.06 -2.08
CA GLN A 608 -13.77 -20.89 -0.73
C GLN A 608 -14.60 -22.12 -0.34
N TYR A 609 -14.25 -22.70 0.80
CA TYR A 609 -14.86 -23.92 1.33
C TYR A 609 -15.34 -23.69 2.76
N HIS A 610 -16.49 -24.26 3.08
CA HIS A 610 -17.17 -24.08 4.36
C HIS A 610 -17.61 -25.43 4.95
N ALA A 611 -17.46 -25.56 6.25
CA ALA A 611 -18.04 -26.64 7.05
C ALA A 611 -18.54 -26.05 8.36
N THR A 612 -19.51 -26.70 9.00
CA THR A 612 -19.94 -26.34 10.36
C THR A 612 -19.77 -27.54 11.27
N ILE A 613 -18.96 -27.38 12.32
CA ILE A 613 -18.90 -28.35 13.43
C ILE A 613 -20.16 -28.14 14.28
N PRO A 614 -21.04 -29.17 14.40
CA PRO A 614 -22.28 -29.04 15.15
C PRO A 614 -22.06 -28.68 16.61
N ALA A 615 -23.01 -27.93 17.19
CA ALA A 615 -22.97 -27.44 18.56
C ALA A 615 -22.72 -28.57 19.58
N GLU A 616 -23.32 -29.74 19.38
CA GLU A 616 -23.17 -30.91 20.24
C GLU A 616 -21.75 -31.49 20.27
N LEU A 617 -20.88 -31.12 19.33
CA LEU A 617 -19.47 -31.51 19.30
C LEU A 617 -18.54 -30.43 19.88
N VAL A 618 -19.04 -29.22 20.13
CA VAL A 618 -18.29 -28.09 20.69
C VAL A 618 -18.46 -28.07 22.21
N LYS A 619 -17.75 -28.99 22.87
CA LYS A 619 -17.80 -29.16 24.34
C LYS A 619 -16.60 -28.51 25.02
N ASN A 620 -16.81 -28.06 26.27
CA ASN A 620 -15.78 -27.41 27.06
C ASN A 620 -14.44 -28.17 27.06
N GLY A 621 -13.34 -27.43 26.95
CA GLY A 621 -11.98 -27.96 26.90
C GLY A 621 -11.25 -27.54 25.62
N VAL A 622 -10.63 -28.51 24.95
CA VAL A 622 -9.83 -28.28 23.74
C VAL A 622 -10.44 -29.06 22.57
N LEU A 623 -10.82 -28.35 21.51
CA LEU A 623 -11.24 -28.92 20.25
C LEU A 623 -10.05 -28.97 19.29
N LYS A 624 -9.64 -30.18 18.90
CA LYS A 624 -8.61 -30.41 17.88
C LYS A 624 -9.23 -30.97 16.61
N TYR A 625 -8.83 -30.42 15.47
CA TYR A 625 -9.30 -30.89 14.17
C TYR A 625 -8.23 -30.71 13.07
N GLN A 626 -8.43 -31.40 11.97
CA GLN A 626 -7.58 -31.33 10.77
C GLN A 626 -8.45 -31.07 9.55
N ILE A 627 -7.88 -30.42 8.54
CA ILE A 627 -8.50 -30.34 7.21
C ILE A 627 -7.79 -31.36 6.33
N ILE A 628 -8.56 -32.29 5.76
CA ILE A 628 -8.04 -33.37 4.95
C ILE A 628 -8.56 -33.19 3.53
N VAL A 629 -7.62 -33.17 2.60
CA VAL A 629 -7.91 -33.24 1.17
C VAL A 629 -7.78 -34.69 0.72
N HIS A 630 -8.80 -35.19 0.05
CA HIS A 630 -8.81 -36.51 -0.58
C HIS A 630 -8.92 -36.35 -2.08
N LYS A 631 -7.85 -36.73 -2.78
CA LYS A 631 -7.75 -36.64 -4.22
C LYS A 631 -8.44 -37.82 -4.90
N ALA A 632 -8.90 -37.60 -6.12
CA ALA A 632 -9.58 -38.61 -6.93
C ALA A 632 -8.71 -39.85 -7.24
N ASN A 633 -7.39 -39.73 -7.16
CA ASN A 633 -6.46 -40.86 -7.31
C ASN A 633 -6.27 -41.69 -6.03
N GLY A 634 -6.99 -41.36 -4.95
CA GLY A 634 -6.91 -42.03 -3.65
C GLY A 634 -5.90 -41.42 -2.67
N ASP A 635 -5.13 -40.41 -3.10
CA ASP A 635 -4.15 -39.75 -2.21
C ASP A 635 -4.85 -38.85 -1.18
N TYR A 636 -4.27 -38.79 0.01
CA TYR A 636 -4.69 -37.88 1.07
C TYR A 636 -3.59 -36.88 1.41
N ILE A 637 -4.00 -35.66 1.76
CA ILE A 637 -3.12 -34.61 2.30
C ILE A 637 -3.79 -34.01 3.54
N THR A 638 -3.07 -33.99 4.67
CA THR A 638 -3.57 -33.52 5.97
C THR A 638 -2.96 -32.16 6.33
N PHE A 639 -3.80 -31.18 6.67
CA PHE A 639 -3.43 -29.83 7.11
C PHE A 639 -3.77 -29.61 8.59
N PRO A 640 -2.99 -28.80 9.34
CA PRO A 640 -1.98 -27.83 8.87
C PRO A 640 -0.60 -28.40 8.49
N ALA A 641 -0.29 -29.63 8.88
CA ALA A 641 1.06 -30.21 8.71
C ALA A 641 1.51 -30.40 7.24
N ASN A 642 0.58 -30.35 6.28
CA ASN A 642 0.81 -30.60 4.85
C ASN A 642 1.50 -31.95 4.58
N VAL A 643 1.01 -33.00 5.25
CA VAL A 643 1.57 -34.37 5.17
C VAL A 643 0.72 -35.22 4.25
N LYS A 644 1.37 -35.94 3.33
CA LYS A 644 0.73 -36.92 2.43
C LYS A 644 0.56 -38.27 3.14
N GLY A 645 -0.53 -38.97 2.85
CA GLY A 645 -0.80 -40.32 3.34
C GLY A 645 -2.17 -40.48 3.99
N ASN A 646 -2.67 -41.71 4.01
CA ASN A 646 -4.01 -42.01 4.53
C ASN A 646 -4.09 -41.63 6.03
N PRO A 647 -5.02 -40.73 6.43
CA PRO A 647 -5.14 -40.25 7.80
C PRO A 647 -5.54 -41.34 8.80
N ASN A 648 -6.03 -42.49 8.32
CA ASN A 648 -6.45 -43.63 9.14
C ASN A 648 -5.47 -44.81 9.08
N ALA A 649 -4.28 -44.64 8.48
CA ALA A 649 -3.26 -45.70 8.46
C ALA A 649 -2.74 -45.98 9.88
N TRP A 650 -2.50 -47.25 10.21
CA TRP A 650 -2.09 -47.69 11.55
C TRP A 650 -0.67 -47.22 11.92
N ASP A 651 0.18 -47.01 10.92
CA ASP A 651 1.57 -46.56 11.01
C ASP A 651 1.71 -45.03 10.78
N LYS A 652 0.59 -44.31 10.67
CA LYS A 652 0.61 -42.85 10.53
C LYS A 652 1.24 -42.21 11.77
N LEU A 653 2.28 -41.42 11.55
CA LEU A 653 2.87 -40.58 12.59
C LEU A 653 1.88 -39.49 13.04
N GLU A 654 1.96 -39.09 14.30
CA GLU A 654 1.20 -37.94 14.78
C GLU A 654 1.60 -36.68 13.99
N THR A 655 0.59 -35.94 13.52
CA THR A 655 0.78 -34.70 12.77
C THR A 655 0.06 -33.57 13.47
N GLU A 656 0.53 -32.34 13.24
CA GLU A 656 -0.08 -31.13 13.76
C GLU A 656 -1.59 -31.06 13.45
N SER A 657 -2.34 -30.43 14.35
CA SER A 657 -3.79 -30.19 14.25
C SER A 657 -4.09 -28.72 14.52
N TYR A 658 -5.13 -28.19 13.89
CA TYR A 658 -5.75 -26.96 14.35
C TYR A 658 -6.30 -27.17 15.77
N GLN A 659 -6.24 -26.11 16.59
CA GLN A 659 -6.66 -26.16 17.98
C GLN A 659 -7.48 -24.93 18.34
N THR A 660 -8.61 -25.15 19.00
CA THR A 660 -9.51 -24.11 19.51
C THR A 660 -9.87 -24.42 20.96
N TYR A 661 -9.83 -23.43 21.84
CA TYR A 661 -10.33 -23.56 23.21
C TYR A 661 -11.84 -23.34 23.25
N VAL A 662 -12.57 -24.23 23.93
CA VAL A 662 -14.02 -24.13 24.08
C VAL A 662 -14.32 -23.67 25.50
N ALA A 663 -14.76 -22.42 25.60
CA ALA A 663 -15.01 -21.74 26.86
C ALA A 663 -16.39 -22.11 27.42
N VAL A 664 -16.46 -22.31 28.75
CA VAL A 664 -17.75 -22.43 29.44
C VAL A 664 -18.55 -21.13 29.33
N LYS A 665 -19.86 -21.23 29.52
CA LYS A 665 -20.71 -20.05 29.65
C LYS A 665 -20.16 -19.07 30.70
N ASP A 666 -20.24 -17.77 30.38
CA ASP A 666 -19.81 -16.65 31.23
C ASP A 666 -18.30 -16.60 31.55
N ALA A 667 -17.47 -17.40 30.85
CA ALA A 667 -16.02 -17.32 30.95
C ALA A 667 -15.48 -16.00 30.35
N ILE A 668 -14.35 -15.55 30.86
CA ILE A 668 -13.67 -14.33 30.38
C ILE A 668 -13.32 -14.40 28.89
N VAL A 669 -13.13 -13.23 28.28
CA VAL A 669 -12.55 -13.08 26.93
C VAL A 669 -11.21 -12.35 27.06
N GLU A 670 -10.11 -13.09 26.95
CA GLU A 670 -8.75 -12.54 26.93
C GLU A 670 -8.54 -11.71 25.65
N ILE A 671 -8.30 -10.40 25.80
CA ILE A 671 -8.05 -9.50 24.66
C ILE A 671 -6.56 -9.18 24.51
N PHE A 672 -5.77 -9.31 25.59
CA PHE A 672 -4.31 -9.18 25.54
C PHE A 672 -3.62 -10.09 26.56
N ASN A 673 -2.55 -10.74 26.11
CA ASN A 673 -1.64 -11.58 26.88
C ASN A 673 -0.23 -11.35 26.36
N ALA A 674 0.66 -10.84 27.22
CA ALA A 674 2.00 -10.44 26.78
C ALA A 674 2.84 -11.61 26.21
N GLY A 675 2.61 -12.85 26.66
CA GLY A 675 3.33 -14.02 26.15
C GLY A 675 2.83 -14.51 24.78
N LYS A 676 1.58 -14.24 24.43
CA LYS A 676 0.98 -14.67 23.14
C LYS A 676 1.00 -13.58 22.08
N ASP A 677 0.83 -12.33 22.50
CA ASP A 677 0.59 -11.21 21.58
C ASP A 677 1.82 -10.35 21.29
N SER A 678 2.98 -10.68 21.89
CA SER A 678 4.21 -9.89 21.83
C SER A 678 4.67 -9.48 20.42
N LYS A 679 4.29 -10.26 19.41
CA LYS A 679 4.68 -10.06 18.00
C LYS A 679 3.75 -9.11 17.24
N ASN A 680 2.55 -8.83 17.78
CA ASN A 680 1.48 -8.10 17.10
C ASN A 680 1.08 -6.82 17.84
N ILE A 681 2.01 -6.23 18.60
CA ILE A 681 1.79 -4.95 19.31
C ILE A 681 2.50 -3.79 18.62
N ASN A 682 1.83 -2.65 18.58
CA ASN A 682 2.40 -1.40 18.10
C ASN A 682 2.87 -0.58 19.30
N ILE A 683 4.19 -0.43 19.46
CA ILE A 683 4.78 0.30 20.60
C ILE A 683 4.94 1.78 20.29
N TYR A 684 4.54 2.63 21.24
CA TYR A 684 4.99 4.01 21.33
C TYR A 684 6.16 4.14 22.30
N ASN A 685 7.36 4.32 21.74
CA ASN A 685 8.57 4.62 22.50
C ASN A 685 9.29 5.84 21.88
N PRO A 686 9.17 7.03 22.49
CA PRO A 686 9.79 8.25 21.96
C PRO A 686 11.29 8.39 22.29
N ASP A 687 11.87 7.51 23.10
CA ASP A 687 13.28 7.60 23.52
C ASP A 687 13.90 6.20 23.71
N TRP A 688 14.19 5.53 22.59
CA TRP A 688 14.79 4.18 22.57
C TRP A 688 16.14 4.07 23.30
N GLY A 689 16.85 5.19 23.52
CA GLY A 689 18.11 5.20 24.25
C GLY A 689 17.95 5.15 25.78
N ASN A 690 16.84 5.66 26.31
CA ASN A 690 16.58 5.73 27.76
C ASN A 690 15.39 4.89 28.23
N ASN A 691 14.56 4.42 27.31
CA ASN A 691 13.39 3.60 27.59
C ASN A 691 13.62 2.15 27.17
N LYS A 692 12.94 1.22 27.83
CA LYS A 692 13.03 -0.22 27.54
C LYS A 692 11.66 -0.85 27.38
N ILE A 693 11.62 -1.87 26.53
CA ILE A 693 10.50 -2.80 26.36
C ILE A 693 11.07 -4.18 26.66
N GLU A 694 10.54 -4.83 27.68
CA GLU A 694 11.06 -6.10 28.18
C GLU A 694 9.90 -7.08 28.37
N TYR A 695 10.16 -8.36 28.12
CA TYR A 695 9.26 -9.45 28.48
C TYR A 695 9.85 -10.17 29.68
N VAL A 696 9.16 -10.12 30.82
CA VAL A 696 9.67 -10.62 32.10
C VAL A 696 8.72 -11.65 32.69
N SER A 697 9.27 -12.69 33.31
CA SER A 697 8.52 -13.55 34.22
C SER A 697 8.62 -13.00 35.64
N GLU A 698 7.57 -13.20 36.43
CA GLU A 698 7.45 -12.69 37.80
C GLU A 698 7.03 -13.85 38.72
N GLU A 699 5.93 -13.72 39.47
CA GLU A 699 5.45 -14.76 40.41
C GLU A 699 5.25 -16.13 39.76
N ASN A 700 4.77 -16.16 38.51
CA ASN A 700 4.64 -17.39 37.73
C ASN A 700 5.71 -17.42 36.62
N PRO A 701 6.70 -18.33 36.67
CA PRO A 701 7.75 -18.43 35.66
C PRO A 701 7.24 -18.85 34.28
N SER A 702 6.03 -19.41 34.20
CA SER A 702 5.40 -19.82 32.94
C SER A 702 4.58 -18.69 32.29
N VAL A 703 4.50 -17.51 32.91
CA VAL A 703 3.77 -16.36 32.42
C VAL A 703 4.74 -15.22 32.10
N LEU A 704 4.69 -14.74 30.86
CA LEU A 704 5.43 -13.55 30.44
C LEU A 704 4.57 -12.30 30.62
N ASN A 705 5.19 -11.23 31.10
CA ASN A 705 4.61 -9.91 31.31
C ASN A 705 5.29 -8.89 30.40
N LEU A 706 4.52 -7.93 29.88
CA LEU A 706 5.05 -6.79 29.15
C LEU A 706 5.47 -5.70 30.14
N LYS A 707 6.77 -5.44 30.22
CA LYS A 707 7.34 -4.37 31.04
C LYS A 707 7.78 -3.20 30.17
N LEU A 708 7.18 -2.04 30.42
CA LEU A 708 7.55 -0.78 29.75
C LEU A 708 8.22 0.13 30.77
N SER A 709 9.44 0.58 30.48
CA SER A 709 10.26 1.36 31.42
C SER A 709 10.75 2.67 30.82
N MET A 710 10.59 3.78 31.55
CA MET A 710 11.23 5.06 31.30
C MET A 710 12.37 5.27 32.30
N GLY A 711 13.62 5.18 31.83
CA GLY A 711 14.79 5.32 32.70
C GLY A 711 15.09 6.78 33.07
N LYS A 712 14.89 7.71 32.12
CA LYS A 712 15.07 9.16 32.32
C LYS A 712 13.86 9.91 31.75
N PRO A 713 12.69 9.83 32.43
CA PRO A 713 11.49 10.47 31.93
C PRO A 713 11.66 11.98 31.79
N LYS A 714 11.24 12.51 30.64
CA LYS A 714 11.16 13.95 30.35
C LYS A 714 9.75 14.45 30.62
N THR A 715 9.61 15.76 30.84
CA THR A 715 8.30 16.41 30.97
C THR A 715 7.40 16.06 29.77
N ASN A 716 6.15 15.67 30.04
CA ASN A 716 5.14 15.25 29.07
C ASN A 716 5.54 14.02 28.22
N GLN A 717 6.56 13.27 28.61
CA GLN A 717 6.91 12.01 27.97
C GLN A 717 5.90 10.93 28.33
N LEU A 718 5.44 10.20 27.32
CA LEU A 718 4.58 9.03 27.49
C LEU A 718 5.21 7.82 26.80
N MET A 719 4.84 6.65 27.29
CA MET A 719 5.06 5.37 26.64
C MET A 719 3.76 4.59 26.63
N GLY A 720 3.61 3.67 25.69
CA GLY A 720 2.44 2.81 25.63
C GLY A 720 2.47 1.87 24.45
N PHE A 721 1.35 1.17 24.25
CA PHE A 721 1.17 0.28 23.12
C PHE A 721 -0.28 0.22 22.68
N GLN A 722 -0.47 -0.24 21.44
CA GLN A 722 -1.74 -0.69 20.91
C GLN A 722 -1.67 -2.16 20.50
N SER A 723 -2.78 -2.88 20.62
CA SER A 723 -2.93 -4.26 20.16
C SER A 723 -4.28 -4.44 19.48
N PHE A 724 -4.31 -5.08 18.31
CA PHE A 724 -5.56 -5.56 17.72
C PHE A 724 -6.06 -6.78 18.52
N PHE A 725 -7.38 -6.90 18.71
CA PHE A 725 -7.98 -8.03 19.43
C PHE A 725 -9.34 -8.50 18.90
N ALA A 726 -9.86 -7.92 17.81
CA ALA A 726 -11.20 -8.26 17.30
C ALA A 726 -11.30 -9.75 16.87
N ASP A 727 -10.19 -10.31 16.40
CA ASP A 727 -10.03 -11.73 16.09
C ASP A 727 -10.39 -12.63 17.28
N LYS A 728 -10.00 -12.23 18.49
CA LYS A 728 -10.26 -12.97 19.74
C LYS A 728 -11.72 -12.96 20.17
N MET A 729 -12.50 -12.01 19.68
CA MET A 729 -13.94 -11.90 19.98
C MET A 729 -14.83 -12.67 19.00
N THR A 730 -14.32 -13.01 17.82
CA THR A 730 -15.12 -13.57 16.73
C THR A 730 -15.82 -14.88 17.10
N GLY A 731 -15.16 -15.76 17.86
CA GLY A 731 -15.75 -17.02 18.34
C GLY A 731 -16.69 -16.89 19.55
N ARG A 732 -16.81 -15.68 20.12
CA ARG A 732 -17.55 -15.38 21.36
C ARG A 732 -18.62 -14.31 21.16
N THR A 733 -19.10 -14.10 19.94
CA THR A 733 -20.02 -12.98 19.62
C THR A 733 -21.35 -13.01 20.37
N ALA A 734 -21.89 -14.20 20.69
CA ALA A 734 -23.19 -14.37 21.34
C ALA A 734 -23.25 -13.78 22.77
N GLU A 735 -22.11 -13.69 23.44
CA GLU A 735 -21.99 -13.30 24.85
C GLU A 735 -21.44 -11.88 25.04
N LEU A 736 -21.01 -11.19 23.97
CA LEU A 736 -20.43 -9.84 24.06
C LEU A 736 -21.36 -8.83 24.75
N ASN A 737 -22.67 -9.03 24.67
CA ASN A 737 -23.65 -8.19 25.37
C ASN A 737 -23.58 -8.33 26.90
N ASN A 738 -23.11 -9.46 27.42
CA ASN A 738 -23.05 -9.76 28.84
C ASN A 738 -21.76 -9.28 29.47
N LEU A 739 -20.70 -9.10 28.67
CA LEU A 739 -19.41 -8.59 29.13
C LEU A 739 -19.55 -7.09 29.43
N LYS A 740 -19.42 -6.71 30.70
CA LYS A 740 -19.63 -5.33 31.19
C LYS A 740 -18.39 -4.69 31.77
N THR A 741 -17.32 -5.46 31.97
CA THR A 741 -16.13 -5.00 32.68
C THR A 741 -14.88 -5.35 31.90
N LEU A 742 -14.03 -4.36 31.70
CA LEU A 742 -12.64 -4.52 31.27
C LEU A 742 -11.77 -4.73 32.50
N VAL A 743 -10.93 -5.78 32.50
CA VAL A 743 -10.05 -6.10 33.62
C VAL A 743 -8.61 -6.10 33.14
N ILE A 744 -7.73 -5.44 33.90
CA ILE A 744 -6.28 -5.44 33.67
C ILE A 744 -5.55 -5.97 34.90
N LYS A 745 -4.61 -6.90 34.70
CA LYS A 745 -3.65 -7.32 35.72
C LYS A 745 -2.33 -6.58 35.51
N ILE A 746 -2.01 -5.67 36.42
CA ILE A 746 -0.90 -4.72 36.26
C ILE A 746 -0.26 -4.37 37.61
N LYS A 747 1.03 -4.05 37.58
CA LYS A 747 1.76 -3.34 38.64
C LYS A 747 2.62 -2.21 38.08
N ALA A 748 3.09 -1.33 38.95
CA ALA A 748 4.06 -0.29 38.65
C ALA A 748 5.22 -0.34 39.66
N ASN A 749 6.24 0.52 39.51
CA ASN A 749 7.33 0.62 40.49
C ASN A 749 7.09 1.71 41.55
N THR A 750 6.11 2.57 41.32
CA THR A 750 5.73 3.69 42.20
C THR A 750 4.26 3.59 42.55
N GLU A 751 3.92 4.04 43.77
CA GLU A 751 2.52 4.19 44.15
C GLU A 751 1.83 5.26 43.31
N ASN A 752 0.53 5.07 43.08
CA ASN A 752 -0.33 6.01 42.33
C ASN A 752 0.20 6.32 40.92
N THR A 753 0.82 5.35 40.25
CA THR A 753 1.23 5.49 38.86
C THR A 753 -0.02 5.59 37.99
N LYS A 754 -0.21 6.73 37.32
CA LYS A 754 -1.37 6.98 36.47
C LYS A 754 -1.21 6.30 35.11
N ILE A 755 -2.21 5.53 34.72
CA ILE A 755 -2.31 4.82 33.45
C ILE A 755 -3.59 5.27 32.74
N LYS A 756 -3.52 5.43 31.42
CA LYS A 756 -4.71 5.54 30.58
C LYS A 756 -4.88 4.22 29.83
N ILE A 757 -6.10 3.69 29.86
CA ILE A 757 -6.48 2.46 29.17
C ILE A 757 -7.80 2.69 28.45
N GLY A 758 -7.91 2.17 27.23
CA GLY A 758 -9.12 2.32 26.45
C GLY A 758 -9.21 1.36 25.28
N LEU A 759 -10.36 1.39 24.62
CA LEU A 759 -10.69 0.57 23.45
C LEU A 759 -11.08 1.49 22.29
N THR A 760 -10.60 1.16 21.09
CA THR A 760 -10.96 1.82 19.84
C THR A 760 -11.93 0.97 19.05
N ASP A 761 -12.99 1.59 18.53
CA ASP A 761 -13.98 0.93 17.68
C ASP A 761 -13.64 0.94 16.18
N THR A 762 -14.40 0.20 15.39
CA THR A 762 -14.23 0.10 13.93
C THR A 762 -14.40 1.42 13.18
N ASP A 763 -15.02 2.43 13.80
CA ASP A 763 -15.20 3.77 13.25
C ASP A 763 -14.16 4.76 13.81
N ALA A 764 -13.13 4.23 14.48
CA ALA A 764 -12.01 4.94 15.08
C ALA A 764 -12.36 5.91 16.24
N HIS A 765 -13.47 5.69 16.94
CA HIS A 765 -13.70 6.33 18.23
C HIS A 765 -12.90 5.60 19.32
N PHE A 766 -12.16 6.37 20.12
CA PHE A 766 -11.41 5.84 21.25
C PHE A 766 -12.08 6.18 22.56
N PHE A 767 -12.34 5.16 23.37
CA PHE A 767 -13.02 5.27 24.65
C PHE A 767 -12.09 4.83 25.76
N ALA A 768 -11.75 5.75 26.66
CA ALA A 768 -10.73 5.55 27.67
C ALA A 768 -11.16 5.99 29.06
N THR A 769 -10.42 5.51 30.06
CA THR A 769 -10.44 6.01 31.43
C THR A 769 -9.02 6.03 32.00
N GLU A 770 -8.83 6.75 33.09
CA GLU A 770 -7.59 6.77 33.84
C GLU A 770 -7.71 5.90 35.10
N ILE A 771 -6.66 5.13 35.41
CA ILE A 771 -6.56 4.31 36.61
C ILE A 771 -5.25 4.61 37.36
N LEU A 772 -5.24 4.33 38.67
CA LEU A 772 -4.06 4.43 39.52
C LEU A 772 -3.53 3.03 39.85
N VAL A 773 -2.23 2.83 39.67
CA VAL A 773 -1.56 1.55 39.85
C VAL A 773 -0.47 1.66 40.91
N GLY A 774 -0.42 0.67 41.81
CA GLY A 774 0.58 0.57 42.89
C GLY A 774 1.69 -0.43 42.58
N LYS A 775 2.47 -0.81 43.61
CA LYS A 775 3.65 -1.68 43.46
C LYS A 775 3.36 -3.17 43.29
N ASP A 776 2.26 -3.62 43.85
CA ASP A 776 1.86 -5.03 43.80
C ASP A 776 0.99 -5.30 42.57
N PHE A 777 1.02 -6.53 42.06
CA PHE A 777 0.08 -6.94 41.02
C PHE A 777 -1.34 -6.86 41.55
N LYS A 778 -2.19 -6.12 40.85
CA LYS A 778 -3.61 -6.04 41.14
C LYS A 778 -4.42 -6.29 39.89
N LEU A 779 -5.56 -6.93 40.09
CA LEU A 779 -6.66 -6.94 39.14
C LEU A 779 -7.45 -5.65 39.35
N ILE A 780 -7.49 -4.81 38.32
CA ILE A 780 -8.27 -3.57 38.32
C ILE A 780 -9.45 -3.78 37.39
N GLU A 781 -10.66 -3.64 37.94
CA GLU A 781 -11.91 -3.79 37.21
C GLU A 781 -12.46 -2.43 36.79
N ILE A 782 -12.72 -2.28 35.50
CA ILE A 782 -13.16 -1.05 34.87
C ILE A 782 -14.51 -1.31 34.20
N PRO A 783 -15.62 -0.84 34.77
CA PRO A 783 -16.92 -0.89 34.10
C PRO A 783 -16.86 -0.20 32.73
N LEU A 784 -17.33 -0.86 31.68
CA LEU A 784 -17.24 -0.35 30.30
C LEU A 784 -18.02 0.96 30.12
N ASN A 785 -19.04 1.21 30.96
CA ASN A 785 -19.79 2.47 30.96
C ASN A 785 -19.01 3.67 31.53
N GLN A 786 -17.82 3.45 32.13
CA GLN A 786 -16.93 4.52 32.57
C GLN A 786 -15.99 5.00 31.47
N LEU A 787 -15.86 4.25 30.36
CA LEU A 787 -15.04 4.66 29.23
C LEU A 787 -15.67 5.89 28.54
N LYS A 788 -14.87 6.92 28.32
CA LYS A 788 -15.29 8.20 27.71
C LYS A 788 -14.51 8.45 26.43
N ASN A 789 -15.13 9.16 25.49
CA ASN A 789 -14.46 9.60 24.27
C ASN A 789 -13.17 10.37 24.59
N ASP A 790 -12.06 10.00 23.97
CA ASP A 790 -10.74 10.63 24.12
C ASP A 790 -9.95 10.53 22.80
N ALA A 791 -8.78 11.15 22.74
CA ALA A 791 -7.85 11.04 21.62
C ALA A 791 -6.99 9.78 21.74
N GLN A 792 -6.95 8.99 20.66
CA GLN A 792 -6.04 7.84 20.52
C GLN A 792 -4.67 8.28 20.03
N LEU A 793 -3.64 7.48 20.35
CA LEU A 793 -2.36 7.56 19.65
C LEU A 793 -2.52 7.07 18.21
N LEU A 794 -1.84 7.73 17.29
CA LEU A 794 -1.60 7.20 15.95
C LEU A 794 -0.39 6.28 16.03
N LEU A 795 -0.64 4.97 16.10
CA LEU A 795 0.39 3.93 16.04
C LEU A 795 0.18 2.99 14.84
N PRO A 796 1.24 2.43 14.24
CA PRO A 796 2.65 2.80 14.45
C PRO A 796 2.90 4.29 14.19
N ARG A 797 3.90 4.87 14.87
CA ARG A 797 4.13 6.32 14.87
C ARG A 797 4.29 6.84 13.44
N PRO A 798 3.42 7.76 12.97
CA PRO A 798 3.56 8.33 11.64
C PRO A 798 4.93 8.98 11.43
N TYR A 799 5.53 8.71 10.27
CA TYR A 799 6.76 9.33 9.82
C TYR A 799 6.50 10.23 8.60
N PRO A 800 7.09 11.45 8.54
CA PRO A 800 8.09 12.02 9.44
C PRO A 800 7.57 12.41 10.83
N GLY A 801 8.48 12.49 11.80
CA GLY A 801 8.15 12.68 13.22
C GLY A 801 7.41 13.98 13.60
N PHE A 802 7.20 14.92 12.67
CA PHE A 802 6.38 16.11 12.88
C PHE A 802 4.87 15.89 12.67
N LEU A 803 4.47 14.75 12.10
CA LEU A 803 3.07 14.44 11.86
C LEU A 803 2.29 14.32 13.17
N PRO A 804 0.96 14.50 13.17
CA PRO A 804 0.16 14.39 14.39
C PRO A 804 0.43 13.08 15.14
N LEU A 805 0.53 13.16 16.47
CA LEU A 805 0.65 11.98 17.34
C LEU A 805 -0.71 11.45 17.78
N TYR A 806 -1.71 12.33 17.83
CA TYR A 806 -3.04 12.02 18.33
C TYR A 806 -4.09 12.22 17.25
N TYR A 807 -5.12 11.41 17.32
CA TYR A 807 -6.35 11.57 16.55
C TYR A 807 -7.55 11.52 17.48
N GLN A 808 -8.48 12.46 17.28
CA GLN A 808 -9.79 12.48 17.91
C GLN A 808 -10.83 12.37 16.80
N SER A 809 -11.74 11.40 16.91
CA SER A 809 -12.86 11.32 15.98
C SER A 809 -13.71 12.60 16.06
N PRO A 810 -14.11 13.18 14.92
CA PRO A 810 -14.96 14.38 14.91
C PRO A 810 -16.41 14.08 15.34
N SER A 811 -16.85 12.83 15.22
CA SER A 811 -18.17 12.38 15.71
C SER A 811 -18.09 11.87 17.14
N GLN A 812 -19.17 12.10 17.89
CA GLN A 812 -19.37 11.46 19.18
C GLN A 812 -20.20 10.20 19.00
N ALA A 813 -19.74 9.09 19.56
CA ALA A 813 -20.47 7.83 19.61
C ALA A 813 -20.59 7.35 21.06
N ALA A 814 -21.57 6.47 21.31
CA ALA A 814 -21.64 5.70 22.55
C ALA A 814 -20.81 4.43 22.38
N PHE A 815 -20.07 4.04 23.42
CA PHE A 815 -19.26 2.83 23.38
C PHE A 815 -20.14 1.58 23.19
N ASN A 816 -19.73 0.71 22.27
CA ASN A 816 -20.34 -0.59 22.05
C ASN A 816 -19.24 -1.63 21.79
N LEU A 817 -19.15 -2.61 22.69
CA LEU A 817 -18.11 -3.64 22.64
C LEU A 817 -18.12 -4.46 21.33
N LYS A 818 -19.29 -4.63 20.69
CA LYS A 818 -19.41 -5.34 19.41
C LYS A 818 -18.64 -4.68 18.26
N HIS A 819 -18.26 -3.41 18.42
CA HIS A 819 -17.51 -2.67 17.43
C HIS A 819 -16.06 -2.42 17.87
N ALA A 820 -15.64 -2.86 19.06
CA ALA A 820 -14.27 -2.67 19.54
C ALA A 820 -13.29 -3.55 18.77
N GLU A 821 -12.08 -3.04 18.50
CA GLU A 821 -11.08 -3.79 17.72
C GLU A 821 -9.63 -3.59 18.17
N LYS A 822 -9.31 -2.46 18.82
CA LYS A 822 -7.95 -2.17 19.29
C LYS A 822 -7.96 -1.76 20.75
N LEU A 823 -7.00 -2.27 21.50
CA LEU A 823 -6.69 -1.89 22.87
C LEU A 823 -5.57 -0.83 22.84
N GLU A 824 -5.65 0.18 23.68
CA GLU A 824 -4.54 1.12 23.95
C GLU A 824 -4.26 1.21 25.45
N VAL A 825 -2.98 1.16 25.82
CA VAL A 825 -2.52 1.40 27.20
C VAL A 825 -1.31 2.34 27.17
N THR A 826 -1.37 3.43 27.94
CA THR A 826 -0.30 4.42 28.04
C THR A 826 -0.02 4.83 29.49
N PHE A 827 1.22 5.23 29.78
CA PHE A 827 1.66 5.74 31.08
C PHE A 827 2.73 6.83 30.93
N GLY A 828 3.06 7.48 32.04
CA GLY A 828 3.99 8.62 32.10
C GLY A 828 3.32 9.96 32.44
N TYR A 829 2.02 9.92 32.74
CA TYR A 829 1.26 11.09 33.19
C TYR A 829 1.78 11.62 34.54
N GLY A 830 1.61 12.93 34.77
CA GLY A 830 2.03 13.57 36.02
C GLY A 830 3.50 13.99 36.08
N ASN A 831 4.23 13.94 34.95
CA ASN A 831 5.63 14.38 34.83
C ASN A 831 6.56 13.70 35.84
N PRO A 832 6.68 12.36 35.80
CA PRO A 832 7.59 11.64 36.69
C PRO A 832 9.03 12.14 36.49
N THR A 833 9.72 12.44 37.58
CA THR A 833 11.14 12.88 37.57
C THR A 833 12.10 11.75 37.93
N LYS A 834 11.57 10.61 38.37
CA LYS A 834 12.32 9.40 38.71
C LYS A 834 12.01 8.29 37.70
N PRO A 835 12.91 7.29 37.53
CA PRO A 835 12.61 6.14 36.68
C PRO A 835 11.26 5.53 37.03
N THR A 836 10.42 5.30 36.02
CA THR A 836 9.08 4.73 36.20
C THR A 836 8.87 3.59 35.21
N HIS A 837 8.21 2.53 35.66
CA HIS A 837 7.86 1.41 34.80
C HIS A 837 6.53 0.79 35.22
N ILE A 838 5.88 0.16 34.25
CA ILE A 838 4.68 -0.63 34.42
C ILE A 838 4.94 -2.05 33.92
N THR A 839 4.27 -3.02 34.51
CA THR A 839 4.35 -4.43 34.12
C THR A 839 2.94 -4.98 34.00
N ILE A 840 2.57 -5.42 32.80
CA ILE A 840 1.22 -5.88 32.44
C ILE A 840 1.28 -7.37 32.15
N GLU A 841 0.44 -8.16 32.83
CA GLU A 841 0.34 -9.60 32.60
C GLU A 841 -0.70 -9.91 31.51
N SER A 842 -1.94 -9.46 31.72
CA SER A 842 -3.09 -9.79 30.88
C SER A 842 -4.19 -8.74 30.96
N ILE A 843 -4.99 -8.64 29.92
CA ILE A 843 -6.21 -7.80 29.86
C ILE A 843 -7.34 -8.63 29.26
N TYR A 844 -8.51 -8.61 29.88
CA TYR A 844 -9.66 -9.41 29.49
C TYR A 844 -11.00 -8.72 29.77
N LEU A 845 -12.06 -9.23 29.17
CA LEU A 845 -13.44 -8.81 29.36
C LEU A 845 -14.20 -9.86 30.19
N LYS A 846 -15.10 -9.41 31.06
CA LYS A 846 -16.01 -10.28 31.82
C LYS A 846 -17.39 -9.64 32.04
#